data_AF-A0A7G9G4G7-F1
#
_entry.id   AF-A0A7G9G4G7-F1
#
_cell.length_a   1.000
_cell.length_b   1.000
_cell.length_c   1.000
_cell.angle_alpha   90.00
_cell.angle_beta   90.00
_cell.angle_gamma   90.00
#
_symmetry.space_group_name_H-M   'P 1'
#
loop_
_entity.id
_entity.type
_entity.pdbx_description
1 polymer ?
#
loop_
_entity_poly.entity_id
_entity_poly.type
_entity_poly.pdbx_seq_one_letter_code
_entity_poly.pdbx_strand_id
1 'polypeptide(L)'
;MKKKGMEVLAPAGSFESMRAAVNAGADAVYMGGTRFGARAYAENPEQDMLLEAIDFVHLHGRKLYLTVNTLLKEKELKGELYDFLLPLYEAGIDALIVQDMGVWQAVKRWFPELPIHASTQMTITGAKGAVEAERLGASRIVTARELTVKEIQEIREQTDIEIETFVHGALCYCYSGQCLYSSLIGGRSGNRGRCAQSCRLPYGVWEKGRRLSGVDQGYVMNLKDLCGLDFLPELMRAGVDSLKIEGRMKSPRYTAGVVSVYRKYVDMLLDRGEREYRVSQEDRKLLLELFDRGGFSDGYFHDHNGKQMVALREKPAFRDVDAGLLADLDRRYLNHEIKEKIKGNLTIAQDLPAKLSLIQRDSSITVEGDTALPAKSCPLKETDLRKQMEKLGGTPFVLEELSIQMDAGIFLPVKALNELRRKAVDALKDAILVKYKRKASDEIIQAEDTERAPKVREASTEAFASLSVYVEEEGQFCAAVKEKAVRRIYFSVNRISWEKISVYAEECHERGKEFYLALPQIYRSRADEEFSAQERFWHIGDVDGFLIRVVDELHFMEKLGTEYDYVADHSLYSFNKEARDWLRQAGMSMDTAPLELNEKDLRERGCAGSEMIVYGRLPMMVSAQCIRKTAGVCDKKPVLMELEDRKKKRFPVKNDCRFCYNMIYNSDVLWLADEIPAIMRLKPSMMRLQFTTEEPGEVTLVLKAFGKALRGEEPGYQPAARTKGHFRRGAE
;
A
#
# COMPACT_ATOMS: atom_id res chain seq x y z
N MET A 1 9.91 -29.47 -12.88
CA MET A 1 9.36 -28.23 -12.28
C MET A 1 10.10 -27.04 -12.88
N LYS A 2 9.42 -26.10 -13.55
CA LYS A 2 10.05 -24.83 -13.95
C LYS A 2 10.59 -24.17 -12.67
N LYS A 3 11.86 -23.78 -12.61
CA LYS A 3 12.40 -23.01 -11.48
C LYS A 3 11.48 -21.81 -11.23
N LYS A 4 10.85 -21.74 -10.06
CA LYS A 4 10.00 -20.59 -9.68
C LYS A 4 10.96 -19.39 -9.57
N GLY A 5 10.96 -18.52 -10.58
CA GLY A 5 11.86 -17.37 -10.62
C GLY A 5 11.35 -16.26 -9.71
N MET A 6 12.26 -15.47 -9.12
CA MET A 6 11.88 -14.23 -8.43
C MET A 6 11.53 -13.16 -9.45
N GLU A 7 10.31 -12.60 -9.38
CA GLU A 7 9.84 -11.54 -10.24
C GLU A 7 10.57 -10.22 -9.93
N VAL A 8 11.11 -9.53 -10.94
CA VAL A 8 11.58 -8.14 -10.78
C VAL A 8 10.44 -7.20 -11.12
N LEU A 9 9.83 -6.60 -10.09
CA LEU A 9 8.69 -5.69 -10.23
C LEU A 9 9.13 -4.23 -10.21
N ALA A 10 8.97 -3.56 -11.35
CA ALA A 10 9.43 -2.20 -11.56
C ALA A 10 8.33 -1.14 -11.32
N PRO A 11 8.69 0.04 -10.77
CA PRO A 11 7.79 1.18 -10.68
C PRO A 11 7.70 1.91 -12.02
N ALA A 12 6.49 2.28 -12.42
CA ALA A 12 6.30 3.18 -13.56
C ALA A 12 5.31 4.31 -13.23
N GLY A 13 5.82 5.54 -13.26
CA GLY A 13 5.02 6.76 -13.11
C GLY A 13 4.48 7.31 -14.41
N SER A 14 5.02 6.87 -15.55
CA SER A 14 4.70 7.30 -16.90
C SER A 14 4.85 6.13 -17.87
N PHE A 15 4.29 6.25 -19.07
CA PHE A 15 4.45 5.25 -20.13
C PHE A 15 5.94 5.07 -20.52
N GLU A 16 6.71 6.15 -20.54
CA GLU A 16 8.15 6.11 -20.82
C GLU A 16 8.93 5.31 -19.76
N SER A 17 8.59 5.50 -18.48
CA SER A 17 9.19 4.74 -17.39
C SER A 17 8.83 3.26 -17.48
N MET A 18 7.61 2.94 -17.91
CA MET A 18 7.17 1.56 -18.16
C MET A 18 7.99 0.93 -19.28
N ARG A 19 8.12 1.59 -20.44
CA ARG A 19 8.94 1.08 -21.55
C ARG A 19 10.39 0.86 -21.12
N ALA A 20 10.96 1.82 -20.40
CA ALA A 20 12.33 1.74 -19.89
C ALA A 20 12.51 0.56 -18.92
N ALA A 21 11.52 0.27 -18.07
CA ALA A 21 11.52 -0.89 -17.18
C ALA A 21 11.47 -2.22 -17.94
N VAL A 22 10.54 -2.34 -18.92
CA VAL A 22 10.42 -3.55 -19.75
C VAL A 22 11.71 -3.77 -20.54
N ASN A 23 12.27 -2.70 -21.12
CA ASN A 23 13.55 -2.73 -21.83
C ASN A 23 14.72 -3.18 -20.94
N ALA A 24 14.69 -2.83 -19.65
CA ALA A 24 15.69 -3.22 -18.67
C ALA A 24 15.51 -4.65 -18.13
N GLY A 25 14.46 -5.36 -18.55
CA GLY A 25 14.20 -6.74 -18.17
C GLY A 25 13.29 -6.92 -16.96
N ALA A 26 12.41 -5.95 -16.66
CA ALA A 26 11.35 -6.16 -15.68
C ALA A 26 10.41 -7.30 -16.08
N ASP A 27 10.00 -8.13 -15.12
CA ASP A 27 9.02 -9.19 -15.33
C ASP A 27 7.58 -8.65 -15.27
N ALA A 28 7.38 -7.65 -14.42
CA ALA A 28 6.15 -6.91 -14.28
C ALA A 28 6.44 -5.44 -13.95
N VAL A 29 5.46 -4.58 -14.23
CA VAL A 29 5.47 -3.17 -13.85
C VAL A 29 4.25 -2.85 -12.99
N TYR A 30 4.36 -1.88 -12.10
CA TYR A 30 3.20 -1.34 -11.41
C TYR A 30 3.04 0.17 -11.66
N MET A 31 1.81 0.56 -12.00
CA MET A 31 1.43 1.91 -12.41
C MET A 31 0.20 2.38 -11.63
N GLY A 32 -0.04 3.69 -11.58
CA GLY A 32 -1.32 4.24 -11.15
C GLY A 32 -1.93 5.07 -12.26
N GLY A 33 -3.25 5.19 -12.27
CA GLY A 33 -3.93 6.16 -13.12
C GLY A 33 -3.93 7.55 -12.50
N THR A 34 -4.58 8.49 -13.18
CA THR A 34 -4.76 9.87 -12.70
C THR A 34 -5.54 9.96 -11.39
N ARG A 35 -6.17 8.87 -10.97
CA ARG A 35 -7.01 8.76 -9.77
C ARG A 35 -6.77 7.45 -9.02
N PHE A 36 -7.20 7.42 -7.75
CA PHE A 36 -7.25 6.24 -6.86
C PHE A 36 -5.91 5.56 -6.50
N GLY A 37 -4.80 5.99 -7.12
CA GLY A 37 -3.45 5.54 -6.79
C GLY A 37 -2.75 6.47 -5.79
N ALA A 38 -1.93 5.89 -4.92
CA ALA A 38 -0.98 6.67 -4.14
C ALA A 38 0.06 7.31 -5.09
N ARG A 39 0.63 8.47 -4.72
CA ARG A 39 1.52 9.33 -5.56
C ARG A 39 0.76 10.17 -6.59
N ALA A 40 -0.11 11.05 -6.10
CA ALA A 40 -0.83 12.03 -6.91
C ALA A 40 0.06 13.00 -7.72
N TYR A 41 1.36 13.09 -7.36
CA TYR A 41 2.34 13.95 -8.03
C TYR A 41 3.23 13.21 -9.05
N ALA A 42 3.01 11.91 -9.28
CA ALA A 42 3.57 11.25 -10.45
C ALA A 42 2.78 11.69 -11.70
N GLU A 43 3.36 11.56 -12.88
CA GLU A 43 2.72 11.96 -14.14
C GLU A 43 1.37 11.25 -14.32
N ASN A 44 1.35 9.93 -14.08
CA ASN A 44 0.20 9.03 -14.10
C ASN A 44 -0.60 9.10 -15.42
N PRO A 45 -0.51 8.09 -16.31
CA PRO A 45 -1.19 8.13 -17.60
C PRO A 45 -2.72 8.22 -17.45
N GLU A 46 -3.34 8.91 -18.42
CA GLU A 46 -4.78 8.86 -18.66
C GLU A 46 -5.23 7.47 -19.15
N GLN A 47 -6.53 7.24 -19.16
CA GLN A 47 -7.12 5.92 -19.45
C GLN A 47 -6.65 5.32 -20.78
N ASP A 48 -6.69 6.08 -21.89
CA ASP A 48 -6.28 5.56 -23.20
C ASP A 48 -4.82 5.09 -23.21
N MET A 49 -3.95 5.83 -22.52
CA MET A 49 -2.53 5.50 -22.39
C MET A 49 -2.31 4.32 -21.43
N LEU A 50 -3.18 4.11 -20.44
CA LEU A 50 -3.16 2.88 -19.62
C LEU A 50 -3.56 1.65 -20.44
N LEU A 51 -4.56 1.77 -21.32
CA LEU A 51 -4.95 0.69 -22.24
C LEU A 51 -3.78 0.33 -23.16
N GLU A 52 -3.11 1.34 -23.74
CA GLU A 52 -1.90 1.12 -24.54
C GLU A 52 -0.77 0.48 -23.71
N ALA A 53 -0.61 0.86 -22.44
CA ALA A 53 0.40 0.27 -21.56
C ALA A 53 0.13 -1.22 -21.28
N ILE A 54 -1.13 -1.60 -21.08
CA ILE A 54 -1.55 -3.01 -20.90
C ILE A 54 -1.18 -3.81 -22.16
N ASP A 55 -1.60 -3.33 -23.33
CA ASP A 55 -1.29 -4.00 -24.61
C ASP A 55 0.24 -4.11 -24.81
N PHE A 56 0.99 -3.06 -24.52
CA PHE A 56 2.45 -3.05 -24.66
C PHE A 56 3.09 -4.12 -23.78
N VAL A 57 2.77 -4.19 -22.48
CA VAL A 57 3.41 -5.18 -21.60
C VAL A 57 3.05 -6.61 -22.01
N HIS A 58 1.82 -6.87 -22.44
CA HIS A 58 1.36 -8.20 -22.83
C HIS A 58 1.98 -8.65 -24.14
N LEU A 59 2.20 -7.75 -25.09
CA LEU A 59 2.95 -8.05 -26.32
C LEU A 59 4.39 -8.54 -26.01
N HIS A 60 5.01 -8.01 -24.95
CA HIS A 60 6.31 -8.44 -24.45
C HIS A 60 6.23 -9.62 -23.45
N GLY A 61 5.01 -10.11 -23.17
CA GLY A 61 4.68 -11.12 -22.17
C GLY A 61 5.13 -10.78 -20.76
N ARG A 62 4.98 -9.51 -20.39
CA ARG A 62 5.14 -8.95 -19.05
C ARG A 62 3.77 -8.60 -18.49
N LYS A 63 3.70 -8.34 -17.18
CA LYS A 63 2.45 -8.01 -16.49
C LYS A 63 2.39 -6.55 -16.06
N LEU A 64 1.18 -6.00 -15.94
CA LEU A 64 0.92 -4.66 -15.40
C LEU A 64 -0.03 -4.74 -14.20
N TYR A 65 0.42 -4.23 -13.06
CA TYR A 65 -0.38 -4.11 -11.84
C TYR A 65 -0.81 -2.66 -11.62
N LEU A 66 -2.11 -2.43 -11.44
CA LEU A 66 -2.65 -1.09 -11.22
C LEU A 66 -2.78 -0.78 -9.72
N THR A 67 -2.28 0.37 -9.30
CA THR A 67 -2.44 0.82 -7.92
C THR A 67 -3.80 1.49 -7.72
N VAL A 68 -4.64 0.89 -6.87
CA VAL A 68 -5.92 1.42 -6.38
C VAL A 68 -5.86 1.44 -4.85
N ASN A 69 -4.80 2.04 -4.33
CA ASN A 69 -4.34 1.93 -2.95
C ASN A 69 -4.48 3.25 -2.16
N THR A 70 -5.48 4.05 -2.49
CA THR A 70 -5.95 5.15 -1.64
C THR A 70 -7.23 4.77 -0.91
N LEU A 71 -7.51 5.45 0.20
CA LEU A 71 -8.81 5.37 0.88
C LEU A 71 -9.86 6.18 0.13
N LEU A 72 -11.00 5.59 -0.21
CA LEU A 72 -12.04 6.23 -1.05
C LEU A 72 -13.23 6.68 -0.21
N LYS A 73 -13.70 7.90 -0.47
CA LYS A 73 -14.98 8.40 0.06
C LYS A 73 -16.14 7.68 -0.62
N GLU A 74 -17.31 7.72 0.01
CA GLU A 74 -18.53 7.06 -0.48
C GLU A 74 -18.83 7.40 -1.96
N LYS A 75 -18.72 8.68 -2.33
CA LYS A 75 -18.95 9.13 -3.72
C LYS A 75 -17.92 8.64 -4.72
N GLU A 76 -16.66 8.59 -4.31
CA GLU A 76 -15.57 8.12 -5.17
C GLU A 76 -15.73 6.62 -5.44
N LEU A 77 -16.10 5.85 -4.41
CA LEU A 77 -16.32 4.41 -4.53
C LEU A 77 -17.52 4.10 -5.43
N LYS A 78 -18.70 4.69 -5.13
CA LYS A 78 -19.94 4.35 -5.82
C LYS A 78 -20.14 5.05 -7.16
N GLY A 79 -19.64 6.26 -7.30
CA GLY A 79 -19.93 7.09 -8.47
C GLY A 79 -18.90 7.01 -9.58
N GLU A 80 -17.69 6.51 -9.30
CA GLU A 80 -16.54 6.77 -10.18
C GLU A 80 -15.59 5.57 -10.35
N LEU A 81 -15.48 4.69 -9.34
CA LEU A 81 -14.49 3.61 -9.40
C LEU A 81 -14.83 2.52 -10.43
N TYR A 82 -16.09 2.10 -10.51
CA TYR A 82 -16.51 1.04 -11.45
C TYR A 82 -16.19 1.42 -12.89
N ASP A 83 -16.66 2.60 -13.33
CA ASP A 83 -16.46 3.10 -14.69
C ASP A 83 -14.97 3.29 -15.02
N PHE A 84 -14.16 3.67 -14.03
CA PHE A 84 -12.71 3.77 -14.19
C PHE A 84 -12.04 2.39 -14.39
N LEU A 85 -12.50 1.36 -13.69
CA LEU A 85 -11.88 0.03 -13.71
C LEU A 85 -12.38 -0.86 -14.86
N LEU A 86 -13.64 -0.75 -15.25
CA LEU A 86 -14.26 -1.58 -16.29
C LEU A 86 -13.42 -1.68 -17.59
N PRO A 87 -13.01 -0.57 -18.25
CA PRO A 87 -12.23 -0.65 -19.48
C PRO A 87 -10.85 -1.29 -19.27
N LEU A 88 -10.23 -1.08 -18.11
CA LEU A 88 -8.95 -1.69 -17.76
C LEU A 88 -9.10 -3.19 -17.48
N TYR A 89 -10.21 -3.59 -16.84
CA TYR A 89 -10.58 -4.98 -16.63
C TYR A 89 -10.73 -5.71 -17.96
N GLU A 90 -11.50 -5.15 -18.89
CA GLU A 90 -11.74 -5.72 -20.23
C GLU A 90 -10.47 -5.79 -21.07
N ALA A 91 -9.58 -4.79 -20.95
CA ALA A 91 -8.27 -4.81 -21.59
C ALA A 91 -7.32 -5.87 -21.02
N GLY A 92 -7.60 -6.41 -19.83
CA GLY A 92 -6.84 -7.50 -19.24
C GLY A 92 -5.85 -7.10 -18.16
N ILE A 93 -6.06 -5.99 -17.44
CA ILE A 93 -5.20 -5.60 -16.29
C ILE A 93 -4.91 -6.79 -15.36
N ASP A 94 -3.63 -7.06 -15.06
CA ASP A 94 -3.24 -8.34 -14.44
C ASP A 94 -3.59 -8.43 -12.95
N ALA A 95 -3.55 -7.30 -12.22
CA ALA A 95 -3.95 -7.24 -10.82
C ALA A 95 -4.18 -5.81 -10.34
N LEU A 96 -4.94 -5.65 -9.25
CA LEU A 96 -5.06 -4.39 -8.51
C LEU A 96 -4.29 -4.45 -7.20
N ILE A 97 -3.53 -3.41 -6.87
CA ILE A 97 -2.91 -3.24 -5.55
C ILE A 97 -3.85 -2.38 -4.70
N VAL A 98 -4.50 -2.98 -3.69
CA VAL A 98 -5.64 -2.39 -2.95
C VAL A 98 -5.34 -2.25 -1.47
N GLN A 99 -5.81 -1.16 -0.85
CA GLN A 99 -5.78 -0.94 0.61
C GLN A 99 -7.18 -0.91 1.22
N ASP A 100 -8.11 -0.19 0.60
CA ASP A 100 -9.43 0.09 1.16
C ASP A 100 -10.33 -1.15 1.08
N MET A 101 -10.87 -1.60 2.22
CA MET A 101 -11.71 -2.80 2.25
C MET A 101 -13.06 -2.62 1.56
N GLY A 102 -13.54 -1.39 1.38
CA GLY A 102 -14.70 -1.11 0.55
C GLY A 102 -14.38 -1.28 -0.94
N VAL A 103 -13.22 -0.84 -1.38
CA VAL A 103 -12.72 -1.13 -2.74
C VAL A 103 -12.53 -2.63 -2.94
N TRP A 104 -11.99 -3.32 -1.92
CA TRP A 104 -11.80 -4.77 -1.96
C TRP A 104 -13.11 -5.51 -2.22
N GLN A 105 -14.15 -5.21 -1.44
CA GLN A 105 -15.48 -5.81 -1.60
C GLN A 105 -16.10 -5.48 -2.95
N ALA A 106 -16.07 -4.21 -3.34
CA ALA A 106 -16.61 -3.77 -4.61
C ALA A 106 -15.95 -4.47 -5.80
N VAL A 107 -14.61 -4.55 -5.83
CA VAL A 107 -13.88 -5.25 -6.90
C VAL A 107 -14.18 -6.74 -6.92
N LYS A 108 -14.22 -7.42 -5.77
CA LYS A 108 -14.58 -8.85 -5.71
C LYS A 108 -16.00 -9.10 -6.24
N ARG A 109 -16.91 -8.16 -6.01
CA ARG A 109 -18.29 -8.21 -6.51
C ARG A 109 -18.37 -7.93 -8.02
N TRP A 110 -17.69 -6.89 -8.50
CA TRP A 110 -17.71 -6.44 -9.90
C TRP A 110 -16.89 -7.30 -10.85
N PHE A 111 -15.71 -7.74 -10.40
CA PHE A 111 -14.67 -8.38 -11.19
C PHE A 111 -14.08 -9.58 -10.40
N PRO A 112 -14.86 -10.65 -10.16
CA PRO A 112 -14.44 -11.76 -9.29
C PRO A 112 -13.16 -12.47 -9.75
N GLU A 113 -12.86 -12.44 -11.05
CA GLU A 113 -11.66 -13.03 -11.65
C GLU A 113 -10.42 -12.11 -11.58
N LEU A 114 -10.56 -10.84 -11.20
CA LEU A 114 -9.45 -9.89 -11.16
C LEU A 114 -8.61 -10.12 -9.88
N PRO A 115 -7.32 -10.49 -10.00
CA PRO A 115 -6.46 -10.66 -8.85
C PRO A 115 -6.31 -9.37 -8.04
N ILE A 116 -6.33 -9.51 -6.72
CA ILE A 116 -6.10 -8.40 -5.78
C ILE A 116 -4.82 -8.69 -4.99
N HIS A 117 -3.91 -7.72 -5.00
CA HIS A 117 -2.70 -7.69 -4.21
C HIS A 117 -2.92 -6.80 -2.99
N ALA A 118 -2.73 -7.33 -1.78
CA ALA A 118 -2.85 -6.57 -0.55
C ALA A 118 -1.73 -5.53 -0.47
N SER A 119 -2.09 -4.24 -0.45
CA SER A 119 -1.13 -3.15 -0.44
C SER A 119 -0.35 -3.10 0.86
N THR A 120 0.92 -2.69 0.79
CA THR A 120 1.75 -2.39 1.97
C THR A 120 1.10 -1.37 2.91
N GLN A 121 0.14 -0.56 2.41
CA GLN A 121 -0.62 0.38 3.22
C GLN A 121 -1.72 -0.26 4.09
N MET A 122 -1.97 -1.56 3.97
CA MET A 122 -2.81 -2.31 4.91
C MET A 122 -2.08 -2.63 6.23
N THR A 123 -0.77 -2.33 6.29
CA THR A 123 0.05 -2.55 7.49
C THR A 123 0.08 -4.00 7.95
N ILE A 124 0.05 -4.96 7.02
CA ILE A 124 0.20 -6.39 7.36
C ILE A 124 1.65 -6.62 7.81
N THR A 125 1.81 -6.95 9.09
CA THR A 125 3.13 -7.04 9.75
C THR A 125 3.48 -8.42 10.29
N GLY A 126 2.72 -9.45 9.97
CA GLY A 126 3.05 -10.83 10.32
C GLY A 126 2.24 -11.87 9.55
N ALA A 127 2.48 -13.13 9.90
CA ALA A 127 1.83 -14.29 9.29
C ALA A 127 0.29 -14.26 9.45
N LYS A 128 -0.20 -13.80 10.60
CA LYS A 128 -1.64 -13.72 10.88
C LYS A 128 -2.38 -12.79 9.92
N GLY A 129 -1.85 -11.58 9.69
CA GLY A 129 -2.42 -10.67 8.71
C GLY A 129 -2.31 -11.19 7.26
N ALA A 130 -1.26 -11.95 6.95
CA ALA A 130 -1.09 -12.59 5.64
C ALA A 130 -2.12 -13.70 5.38
N VAL A 131 -2.36 -14.57 6.37
CA VAL A 131 -3.40 -15.62 6.32
C VAL A 131 -4.78 -14.98 6.16
N GLU A 132 -5.05 -13.89 6.87
CA GLU A 132 -6.32 -13.17 6.70
C GLU A 132 -6.47 -12.58 5.30
N ALA A 133 -5.40 -12.00 4.74
CA ALA A 133 -5.43 -11.51 3.36
C ALA A 133 -5.70 -12.64 2.34
N GLU A 134 -5.09 -13.82 2.52
CA GLU A 134 -5.37 -15.02 1.71
C GLU A 134 -6.82 -15.46 1.84
N ARG A 135 -7.37 -15.49 3.07
CA ARG A 135 -8.79 -15.81 3.33
C ARG A 135 -9.75 -14.83 2.62
N LEU A 136 -9.39 -13.56 2.56
CA LEU A 136 -10.13 -12.51 1.82
C LEU A 136 -9.95 -12.61 0.29
N GLY A 137 -9.19 -13.60 -0.19
CA GLY A 137 -8.99 -13.90 -1.60
C GLY A 137 -7.89 -13.07 -2.26
N ALA A 138 -6.92 -12.57 -1.49
CA ALA A 138 -5.72 -11.95 -2.05
C ALA A 138 -4.88 -13.01 -2.77
N SER A 139 -4.36 -12.68 -3.96
CA SER A 139 -3.39 -13.56 -4.64
C SER A 139 -1.95 -13.28 -4.21
N ARG A 140 -1.71 -12.10 -3.63
CA ARG A 140 -0.38 -11.62 -3.23
C ARG A 140 -0.49 -10.63 -2.09
N ILE A 141 0.49 -10.62 -1.19
CA ILE A 141 0.67 -9.54 -0.22
C ILE A 141 1.91 -8.72 -0.56
N VAL A 142 1.82 -7.41 -0.41
CA VAL A 142 3.00 -6.54 -0.34
C VAL A 142 3.32 -6.33 1.12
N THR A 143 4.41 -6.93 1.60
CA THR A 143 4.78 -6.89 3.02
C THR A 143 5.00 -5.46 3.53
N ALA A 144 4.78 -5.25 4.82
CA ALA A 144 5.27 -4.05 5.48
C ALA A 144 6.80 -3.96 5.34
N ARG A 145 7.32 -2.75 5.20
CA ARG A 145 8.76 -2.52 4.93
C ARG A 145 9.63 -2.75 6.15
N GLU A 146 9.00 -2.84 7.31
CA GLU A 146 9.61 -2.96 8.62
C GLU A 146 9.89 -4.40 9.04
N LEU A 147 9.59 -5.39 8.19
CA LEU A 147 9.78 -6.81 8.48
C LEU A 147 11.23 -7.27 8.28
N THR A 148 11.65 -8.17 9.18
CA THR A 148 12.89 -8.93 9.08
C THR A 148 12.74 -10.10 8.09
N VAL A 149 13.85 -10.64 7.61
CA VAL A 149 13.83 -11.86 6.78
C VAL A 149 13.18 -13.03 7.54
N LYS A 150 13.40 -13.12 8.85
CA LYS A 150 12.78 -14.13 9.71
C LYS A 150 11.26 -14.02 9.72
N GLU A 151 10.72 -12.82 9.91
CA GLU A 151 9.26 -12.60 9.88
C GLU A 151 8.66 -12.89 8.50
N ILE A 152 9.39 -12.59 7.41
CA ILE A 152 8.97 -12.95 6.05
C ILE A 152 8.92 -14.48 5.88
N GLN A 153 9.93 -15.19 6.40
CA GLN A 153 9.94 -16.65 6.39
C GLN A 153 8.77 -17.23 7.21
N GLU A 154 8.48 -16.67 8.38
CA GLU A 154 7.33 -17.06 9.21
C GLU A 154 5.99 -16.90 8.47
N ILE A 155 5.85 -15.89 7.61
CA ILE A 155 4.69 -15.75 6.72
C ILE A 155 4.62 -16.93 5.74
N ARG A 156 5.72 -17.20 5.02
CA ARG A 156 5.77 -18.30 4.04
C ARG A 156 5.46 -19.67 4.66
N GLU A 157 5.86 -19.88 5.91
CA GLU A 157 5.59 -21.14 6.63
C GLU A 157 4.10 -21.36 6.96
N GLN A 158 3.27 -20.31 6.89
CA GLN A 158 1.85 -20.36 7.29
C GLN A 158 0.86 -20.14 6.15
N THR A 159 1.32 -19.73 4.96
CA THR A 159 0.44 -19.44 3.81
C THR A 159 1.16 -19.65 2.47
N ASP A 160 0.39 -20.02 1.45
CA ASP A 160 0.86 -20.21 0.08
C ASP A 160 0.75 -18.94 -0.78
N ILE A 161 0.17 -17.87 -0.24
CA ILE A 161 0.05 -16.56 -0.92
C ILE A 161 1.39 -16.06 -1.47
N GLU A 162 1.38 -15.36 -2.60
CA GLU A 162 2.60 -14.76 -3.14
C GLU A 162 3.11 -13.63 -2.21
N ILE A 163 4.41 -13.62 -1.93
CA ILE A 163 5.06 -12.62 -1.07
C ILE A 163 5.83 -11.63 -1.95
N GLU A 164 5.42 -10.37 -1.91
CA GLU A 164 6.12 -9.25 -2.54
C GLU A 164 6.76 -8.35 -1.48
N THR A 165 8.06 -8.10 -1.61
CA THR A 165 8.84 -7.32 -0.64
C THR A 165 9.59 -6.20 -1.34
N PHE A 166 9.60 -5.01 -0.73
CA PHE A 166 10.41 -3.90 -1.22
C PHE A 166 11.90 -4.24 -1.08
N VAL A 167 12.68 -4.02 -2.13
CA VAL A 167 14.13 -4.27 -2.10
C VAL A 167 14.99 -3.07 -2.49
N HIS A 168 14.40 -2.02 -3.06
CA HIS A 168 15.17 -0.83 -3.40
C HIS A 168 14.36 0.46 -3.29
N GLY A 169 15.05 1.56 -3.01
CA GLY A 169 14.50 2.91 -3.07
C GLY A 169 14.05 3.47 -1.73
N ALA A 170 13.20 4.50 -1.76
CA ALA A 170 12.92 5.33 -0.59
C ALA A 170 12.16 4.59 0.52
N LEU A 171 12.71 4.46 1.74
CA LEU A 171 11.99 3.90 2.89
C LEU A 171 11.03 4.91 3.56
N CYS A 172 9.83 4.46 3.93
CA CYS A 172 8.90 5.26 4.74
C CYS A 172 9.36 5.26 6.19
N TYR A 173 9.28 6.40 6.90
CA TYR A 173 9.60 6.45 8.32
C TYR A 173 8.47 5.88 9.20
N CYS A 174 7.25 6.02 8.74
CA CYS A 174 6.05 5.49 9.38
C CYS A 174 5.78 4.08 8.85
N TYR A 175 5.20 3.22 9.70
CA TYR A 175 4.53 2.02 9.22
C TYR A 175 3.54 2.41 8.12
N SER A 176 3.63 1.73 6.98
CA SER A 176 2.90 2.10 5.77
C SER A 176 1.39 2.05 6.02
N GLY A 177 0.67 3.11 5.64
CA GLY A 177 -0.76 3.26 5.92
C GLY A 177 -1.10 3.92 7.26
N GLN A 178 -0.15 4.09 8.19
CA GLN A 178 -0.42 4.60 9.55
C GLN A 178 0.01 6.06 9.77
N CYS A 179 0.11 6.86 8.69
CA CYS A 179 0.62 8.23 8.75
C CYS A 179 -0.47 9.27 8.45
N LEU A 180 -0.88 10.01 9.48
CA LEU A 180 -1.82 11.13 9.40
C LEU A 180 -1.12 12.49 9.49
N TYR A 181 0.21 12.53 9.62
CA TYR A 181 0.99 13.74 9.89
C TYR A 181 0.69 14.86 8.89
N SER A 182 0.89 14.62 7.58
CA SER A 182 0.67 15.67 6.58
C SER A 182 -0.80 16.09 6.45
N SER A 183 -1.72 15.18 6.76
CA SER A 183 -3.15 15.42 6.73
C SER A 183 -3.58 16.35 7.87
N LEU A 184 -3.27 15.95 9.10
CA LEU A 184 -3.67 16.68 10.31
C LEU A 184 -3.03 18.06 10.41
N ILE A 185 -1.86 18.27 9.80
CA ILE A 185 -1.21 19.58 9.79
C ILE A 185 -1.59 20.43 8.56
N GLY A 186 -1.70 19.83 7.38
CA GLY A 186 -1.79 20.59 6.12
C GLY A 186 -2.88 20.15 5.15
N GLY A 187 -3.82 19.29 5.54
CA GLY A 187 -4.92 18.82 4.69
C GLY A 187 -4.56 17.74 3.67
N ARG A 188 -3.26 17.45 3.48
CA ARG A 188 -2.77 16.55 2.44
C ARG A 188 -2.59 15.13 2.96
N SER A 189 -3.50 14.22 2.65
CA SER A 189 -3.45 12.86 3.18
C SER A 189 -2.39 12.01 2.48
N GLY A 190 -1.51 11.40 3.27
CA GLY A 190 -0.57 10.39 2.77
C GLY A 190 -1.30 9.13 2.27
N ASN A 191 -2.37 8.75 2.97
CA ASN A 191 -3.19 7.57 2.68
C ASN A 191 -4.14 7.80 1.49
N ARG A 192 -4.30 9.05 1.03
CA ARG A 192 -4.95 9.41 -0.24
C ARG A 192 -3.96 9.89 -1.30
N GLY A 193 -2.68 9.55 -1.14
CA GLY A 193 -1.67 9.73 -2.19
C GLY A 193 -1.01 11.10 -2.27
N ARG A 194 -1.33 12.05 -1.37
CA ARG A 194 -0.82 13.43 -1.34
C ARG A 194 0.23 13.69 -0.25
N CYS A 195 0.97 12.66 0.17
CA CYS A 195 1.97 12.76 1.25
C CYS A 195 2.92 13.97 1.08
N ALA A 196 2.99 14.83 2.10
CA ALA A 196 3.84 16.02 2.10
C ALA A 196 5.30 15.74 2.50
N GLN A 197 5.65 14.48 2.78
CA GLN A 197 6.99 14.05 3.18
C GLN A 197 7.51 14.77 4.45
N SER A 198 6.64 15.01 5.45
CA SER A 198 7.01 15.72 6.68
C SER A 198 8.21 15.09 7.40
N CYS A 199 8.37 13.77 7.36
CA CYS A 199 9.53 13.07 7.94
C CYS A 199 10.89 13.43 7.31
N ARG A 200 10.90 14.10 6.15
CA ARG A 200 12.11 14.54 5.45
C ARG A 200 12.59 15.93 5.87
N LEU A 201 11.81 16.64 6.70
CA LEU A 201 12.15 17.98 7.20
C LEU A 201 13.06 17.89 8.45
N PRO A 202 13.78 18.98 8.78
CA PRO A 202 14.56 19.04 10.02
C PRO A 202 13.68 19.30 11.25
N TYR A 203 14.02 18.63 12.36
CA TYR A 203 13.40 18.70 13.67
C TYR A 203 14.43 18.72 14.80
N GLY A 204 14.20 19.54 15.82
CA GLY A 204 14.89 19.41 17.11
C GLY A 204 14.23 18.34 17.98
N VAL A 205 15.00 17.58 18.75
CA VAL A 205 14.47 16.60 19.72
C VAL A 205 14.70 17.11 21.14
N TRP A 206 13.66 17.14 21.95
CA TRP A 206 13.67 17.62 23.33
C TRP A 206 13.20 16.54 24.30
N GLU A 207 13.87 16.45 25.44
CA GLU A 207 13.49 15.59 26.57
C GLU A 207 13.59 16.43 27.84
N LYS A 208 12.51 16.52 28.62
CA LYS A 208 12.44 17.30 29.88
C LYS A 208 12.97 18.73 29.74
N GLY A 209 12.60 19.41 28.65
CA GLY A 209 13.01 20.79 28.35
C GLY A 209 14.45 20.95 27.86
N ARG A 210 15.23 19.87 27.71
CA ARG A 210 16.61 19.90 27.20
C ARG A 210 16.66 19.35 25.78
N ARG A 211 17.37 20.03 24.89
CA ARG A 211 17.60 19.55 23.52
C ARG A 211 18.65 18.44 23.53
N LEU A 212 18.39 17.33 22.84
CA LEU A 212 19.33 16.23 22.71
C LEU A 212 20.39 16.54 21.65
N SER A 213 21.67 16.36 21.97
CA SER A 213 22.83 16.67 21.11
C SER A 213 23.14 15.60 20.05
N GLY A 214 22.53 14.41 20.13
CA GLY A 214 22.82 13.33 19.18
C GLY A 214 22.32 13.56 17.74
N VAL A 215 21.66 14.69 17.47
CA VAL A 215 20.83 14.99 16.29
C VAL A 215 20.96 16.46 15.84
N ASP A 216 22.16 17.02 15.88
CA ASP A 216 22.39 18.47 15.74
C ASP A 216 21.89 19.09 14.41
N GLN A 217 21.92 18.35 13.30
CA GLN A 217 21.41 18.82 12.00
C GLN A 217 19.90 18.60 11.79
N GLY A 218 19.22 17.92 12.72
CA GLY A 218 17.76 17.85 12.81
C GLY A 218 17.04 16.83 11.91
N TYR A 219 17.69 16.10 11.00
CA TYR A 219 17.01 15.15 10.10
C TYR A 219 16.74 13.78 10.75
N VAL A 220 16.06 13.78 11.90
CA VAL A 220 15.91 12.60 12.78
C VAL A 220 14.92 11.54 12.28
N MET A 221 14.10 11.89 11.30
CA MET A 221 13.10 11.01 10.68
C MET A 221 13.41 10.68 9.22
N ASN A 222 14.55 11.13 8.69
CA ASN A 222 14.87 10.98 7.28
C ASN A 222 15.59 9.66 7.03
N LEU A 223 14.87 8.58 6.67
CA LEU A 223 15.52 7.30 6.36
C LEU A 223 16.37 7.38 5.08
N LYS A 224 17.48 6.64 5.09
CA LYS A 224 18.24 6.28 3.89
C LYS A 224 17.40 5.42 2.95
N ASP A 225 17.87 5.27 1.72
CA ASP A 225 17.22 4.38 0.76
C ASP A 225 17.60 2.92 1.03
N LEU A 226 16.66 2.02 0.75
CA LEU A 226 16.87 0.58 0.83
C LEU A 226 17.74 0.11 -0.32
N CYS A 227 18.66 -0.81 -0.05
CA CYS A 227 19.30 -1.63 -1.08
C CYS A 227 19.38 -3.08 -0.61
N GLY A 228 18.56 -3.94 -1.20
CA GLY A 228 18.43 -5.35 -0.86
C GLY A 228 19.31 -6.29 -1.67
N LEU A 229 20.22 -5.79 -2.52
CA LEU A 229 21.03 -6.62 -3.42
C LEU A 229 21.81 -7.69 -2.65
N ASP A 230 22.43 -7.33 -1.53
CA ASP A 230 23.23 -8.29 -0.75
C ASP A 230 22.37 -9.39 -0.09
N PHE A 231 21.05 -9.17 0.01
CA PHE A 231 20.10 -10.05 0.67
C PHE A 231 19.23 -10.86 -0.29
N LEU A 232 19.42 -10.73 -1.62
CA LEU A 232 18.61 -11.50 -2.58
C LEU A 232 18.62 -13.02 -2.34
N PRO A 233 19.77 -13.67 -2.01
CA PRO A 233 19.77 -15.09 -1.66
C PRO A 233 18.90 -15.41 -0.43
N GLU A 234 18.97 -14.56 0.61
CA GLU A 234 18.19 -14.73 1.83
C GLU A 234 16.69 -14.56 1.59
N LEU A 235 16.31 -13.53 0.83
CA LEU A 235 14.93 -13.27 0.45
C LEU A 235 14.35 -14.40 -0.40
N MET A 236 15.14 -14.96 -1.32
CA MET A 236 14.73 -16.14 -2.11
C MET A 236 14.43 -17.34 -1.20
N ARG A 237 15.30 -17.60 -0.20
CA ARG A 237 15.08 -18.70 0.77
C ARG A 237 13.88 -18.47 1.68
N ALA A 238 13.65 -17.22 2.08
CA ALA A 238 12.48 -16.83 2.87
C ALA A 238 11.16 -16.94 2.09
N GLY A 239 11.21 -17.24 0.78
CA GLY A 239 10.03 -17.47 -0.05
C GLY A 239 9.42 -16.20 -0.63
N VAL A 240 10.22 -15.16 -0.84
CA VAL A 240 9.81 -13.95 -1.58
C VAL A 240 9.67 -14.28 -3.07
N ASP A 241 8.47 -14.07 -3.62
CA ASP A 241 8.16 -14.32 -5.02
C ASP A 241 8.41 -13.08 -5.91
N SER A 242 8.23 -11.86 -5.35
CA SER A 242 8.37 -10.61 -6.11
C SER A 242 9.20 -9.55 -5.40
N LEU A 243 10.17 -9.02 -6.13
CA LEU A 243 11.13 -8.00 -5.72
C LEU A 243 10.65 -6.62 -6.17
N LYS A 244 10.00 -5.89 -5.26
CA LYS A 244 9.41 -4.59 -5.58
C LYS A 244 10.43 -3.46 -5.46
N ILE A 245 10.63 -2.72 -6.54
CA ILE A 245 11.48 -1.52 -6.56
C ILE A 245 10.60 -0.28 -6.31
N GLU A 246 10.98 0.59 -5.37
CA GLU A 246 10.30 1.87 -5.14
C GLU A 246 10.85 2.94 -6.09
N GLY A 247 9.96 3.68 -6.77
CA GLY A 247 10.40 4.78 -7.62
C GLY A 247 9.37 5.37 -8.57
N ARG A 248 8.05 5.30 -8.29
CA ARG A 248 7.02 5.79 -9.24
C ARG A 248 7.14 7.27 -9.60
N MET A 249 7.82 8.09 -8.78
CA MET A 249 8.08 9.51 -9.07
C MET A 249 9.49 9.76 -9.63
N LYS A 250 10.23 8.71 -9.98
CA LYS A 250 11.61 8.81 -10.48
C LYS A 250 11.62 8.84 -12.01
N SER A 251 12.75 9.23 -12.58
CA SER A 251 12.90 9.32 -14.03
C SER A 251 12.96 7.93 -14.68
N PRO A 252 12.64 7.81 -15.99
CA PRO A 252 12.81 6.56 -16.74
C PRO A 252 14.23 5.98 -16.63
N ARG A 253 15.25 6.86 -16.57
CA ARG A 253 16.65 6.46 -16.38
C ARG A 253 16.90 5.78 -15.04
N TYR A 254 16.35 6.32 -13.95
CA TYR A 254 16.44 5.67 -12.64
C TYR A 254 15.79 4.29 -12.70
N THR A 255 14.57 4.21 -13.25
CA THR A 255 13.82 2.96 -13.37
C THR A 255 14.61 1.90 -14.15
N ALA A 256 15.08 2.22 -15.36
CA ALA A 256 15.86 1.28 -16.16
C ALA A 256 17.18 0.87 -15.49
N GLY A 257 17.90 1.84 -14.90
CA GLY A 257 19.17 1.58 -14.24
C GLY A 257 19.01 0.59 -13.08
N VAL A 258 18.09 0.86 -12.15
CA VAL A 258 17.85 -0.04 -11.01
C VAL A 258 17.34 -1.39 -11.46
N VAL A 259 16.35 -1.44 -12.38
CA VAL A 259 15.80 -2.71 -12.89
C VAL A 259 16.90 -3.56 -13.53
N SER A 260 17.76 -2.97 -14.37
CA SER A 260 18.81 -3.71 -15.05
C SER A 260 19.82 -4.34 -14.09
N VAL A 261 20.14 -3.65 -12.99
CA VAL A 261 21.03 -4.17 -11.95
C VAL A 261 20.36 -5.32 -11.19
N TYR A 262 19.10 -5.16 -10.78
CA TYR A 262 18.38 -6.24 -10.11
C TYR A 262 18.19 -7.46 -11.02
N ARG A 263 17.82 -7.26 -12.29
CA ARG A 263 17.70 -8.34 -13.28
C ARG A 263 18.99 -9.14 -13.42
N LYS A 264 20.14 -8.45 -13.56
CA LYS A 264 21.48 -9.06 -13.60
C LYS A 264 21.74 -9.97 -12.40
N TYR A 265 21.40 -9.51 -11.19
CA TYR A 265 21.67 -10.26 -9.96
C TYR A 265 20.66 -11.39 -9.73
N VAL A 266 19.40 -11.23 -10.11
CA VAL A 266 18.43 -12.32 -10.09
C VAL A 266 18.81 -13.40 -11.09
N ASP A 267 19.21 -13.05 -12.32
CA ASP A 267 19.69 -14.03 -13.31
C ASP A 267 20.93 -14.76 -12.80
N MET A 268 21.91 -14.04 -12.23
CA MET A 268 23.09 -14.66 -11.62
C MET A 268 22.71 -15.67 -10.54
N LEU A 269 21.77 -15.31 -9.66
CA LEU A 269 21.30 -16.17 -8.58
C LEU A 269 20.57 -17.42 -9.12
N LEU A 270 19.70 -17.27 -10.12
CA LEU A 270 18.93 -18.37 -10.70
C LEU A 270 19.80 -19.32 -11.54
N ASP A 271 20.77 -18.79 -12.27
CA ASP A 271 21.61 -19.56 -13.20
C ASP A 271 22.82 -20.20 -12.52
N ARG A 272 23.50 -19.47 -11.63
CA ARG A 272 24.77 -19.89 -11.00
C ARG A 272 24.62 -20.28 -9.52
N GLY A 273 23.49 -19.94 -8.90
CA GLY A 273 23.21 -20.25 -7.50
C GLY A 273 23.94 -19.35 -6.50
N GLU A 274 23.61 -19.52 -5.23
CA GLU A 274 24.07 -18.64 -4.13
C GLU A 274 25.60 -18.65 -3.92
N ARG A 275 26.25 -19.78 -4.20
CA ARG A 275 27.70 -19.94 -3.99
C ARG A 275 28.50 -18.91 -4.80
N GLU A 276 28.04 -18.62 -6.02
CA GLU A 276 28.65 -17.69 -6.96
C GLU A 276 28.04 -16.29 -6.90
N TYR A 277 27.02 -16.06 -6.07
CA TYR A 277 26.35 -14.76 -5.96
C TYR A 277 27.25 -13.71 -5.30
N ARG A 278 27.72 -12.73 -6.06
CA ARG A 278 28.55 -11.63 -5.56
C ARG A 278 28.17 -10.32 -6.22
N VAL A 279 27.75 -9.35 -5.43
CA VAL A 279 27.46 -8.00 -5.90
C VAL A 279 28.77 -7.23 -6.06
N SER A 280 28.97 -6.60 -7.23
CA SER A 280 30.17 -5.83 -7.55
C SER A 280 30.13 -4.43 -6.92
N GLN A 281 31.29 -3.80 -6.74
CA GLN A 281 31.35 -2.42 -6.21
C GLN A 281 30.90 -1.40 -7.26
N GLU A 282 31.13 -1.68 -8.53
CA GLU A 282 30.73 -0.84 -9.66
C GLU A 282 29.21 -0.70 -9.73
N ASP A 283 28.46 -1.80 -9.56
CA ASP A 283 26.99 -1.74 -9.59
C ASP A 283 26.42 -1.03 -8.35
N ARG A 284 27.04 -1.20 -7.17
CA ARG A 284 26.66 -0.43 -5.98
C ARG A 284 26.88 1.07 -6.20
N LYS A 285 28.00 1.44 -6.82
CA LYS A 285 28.32 2.82 -7.19
C LYS A 285 27.30 3.37 -8.19
N LEU A 286 26.98 2.60 -9.24
CA LEU A 286 25.95 2.96 -10.22
C LEU A 286 24.61 3.26 -9.53
N LEU A 287 24.15 2.42 -8.60
CA LEU A 287 22.89 2.67 -7.87
C LEU A 287 22.94 3.98 -7.07
N LEU A 288 24.06 4.30 -6.42
CA LEU A 288 24.26 5.57 -5.69
C LEU A 288 24.35 6.79 -6.62
N GLU A 289 24.84 6.61 -7.84
CA GLU A 289 24.89 7.64 -8.87
C GLU A 289 23.50 7.93 -9.46
N LEU A 290 22.66 6.90 -9.62
CA LEU A 290 21.26 7.04 -10.05
C LEU A 290 20.41 7.81 -9.04
N PHE A 291 20.53 7.46 -7.75
CA PHE A 291 19.91 8.21 -6.68
C PHE A 291 20.56 7.88 -5.33
N ASP A 292 20.72 8.91 -4.49
CA ASP A 292 21.28 8.73 -3.15
C ASP A 292 20.61 9.68 -2.15
N ARG A 293 20.22 9.11 -1.01
CA ARG A 293 19.70 9.81 0.16
C ARG A 293 20.54 9.49 1.40
N GLY A 294 21.80 9.90 1.40
CA GLY A 294 22.69 9.76 2.57
C GLY A 294 23.27 8.35 2.73
N GLY A 295 23.37 7.60 1.64
CA GLY A 295 23.78 6.21 1.55
C GLY A 295 22.61 5.25 1.46
N PHE A 296 22.94 3.96 1.37
CA PHE A 296 21.97 2.88 1.52
C PHE A 296 21.86 2.40 2.96
N SER A 297 20.75 1.73 3.23
CA SER A 297 20.49 0.92 4.41
C SER A 297 20.00 -0.44 3.96
N ASP A 298 20.24 -1.44 4.79
CA ASP A 298 19.73 -2.81 4.60
C ASP A 298 18.25 -2.94 4.98
N GLY A 299 17.57 -1.80 5.17
CA GLY A 299 16.21 -1.75 5.71
C GLY A 299 16.11 -2.46 7.04
N TYR A 300 15.04 -3.24 7.19
CA TYR A 300 14.71 -3.95 8.42
C TYR A 300 15.03 -5.45 8.34
N PHE A 301 15.73 -5.90 7.31
CA PHE A 301 15.98 -7.32 7.06
C PHE A 301 16.68 -8.03 8.24
N HIS A 302 17.60 -7.35 8.92
CA HIS A 302 18.25 -7.81 10.16
C HIS A 302 18.21 -6.82 11.33
N ASP A 303 17.88 -5.55 11.05
CA ASP A 303 17.86 -4.48 12.04
C ASP A 303 16.43 -4.01 12.31
N HIS A 304 16.06 -3.72 13.57
CA HIS A 304 14.70 -3.25 13.88
C HIS A 304 14.55 -1.72 13.94
N ASN A 305 15.58 -0.98 14.36
CA ASN A 305 15.52 0.49 14.48
C ASN A 305 16.89 1.14 14.75
N GLY A 306 17.78 1.05 13.78
CA GLY A 306 19.15 1.54 13.89
C GLY A 306 19.35 3.01 13.49
N LYS A 307 20.23 3.73 14.21
CA LYS A 307 20.67 5.09 13.85
C LYS A 307 21.31 5.13 12.46
N GLN A 308 21.97 4.04 12.05
CA GLN A 308 22.59 3.87 10.74
C GLN A 308 21.61 3.94 9.56
N MET A 309 20.33 3.66 9.81
CA MET A 309 19.26 3.71 8.81
C MET A 309 18.78 5.14 8.53
N VAL A 310 19.16 6.12 9.38
CA VAL A 310 18.73 7.51 9.31
C VAL A 310 19.81 8.38 8.66
N ALA A 311 19.45 9.10 7.61
CA ALA A 311 20.24 10.15 7.00
C ALA A 311 20.13 11.44 7.85
N LEU A 312 20.93 11.48 8.93
CA LEU A 312 20.94 12.57 9.92
C LEU A 312 21.47 13.91 9.40
N ARG A 313 22.09 13.92 8.22
CA ARG A 313 22.70 15.10 7.62
C ARG A 313 22.01 15.44 6.31
N GLU A 314 21.96 16.73 6.01
CA GLU A 314 21.53 17.19 4.69
C GLU A 314 22.52 16.71 3.63
N LYS A 315 22.00 16.31 2.47
CA LYS A 315 22.84 15.88 1.36
C LYS A 315 23.59 17.10 0.79
N PRO A 316 24.88 16.98 0.43
CA PRO A 316 25.56 18.02 -0.33
C PRO A 316 24.82 18.30 -1.65
N ALA A 317 24.68 19.57 -2.02
CA ALA A 317 23.88 20.03 -3.16
C ALA A 317 24.42 19.58 -4.54
N PHE A 318 25.70 19.20 -4.64
CA PHE A 318 26.33 18.80 -5.89
C PHE A 318 27.03 17.45 -5.75
N ARG A 319 26.81 16.59 -6.75
CA ARG A 319 27.57 15.37 -6.98
C ARG A 319 27.86 15.30 -8.48
N ASP A 320 29.11 15.13 -8.85
CA ASP A 320 29.48 14.82 -10.24
C ASP A 320 28.97 13.41 -10.55
N VAL A 321 27.94 13.32 -11.38
CA VAL A 321 27.41 12.06 -11.90
C VAL A 321 28.17 11.73 -13.18
N ASP A 322 28.56 10.47 -13.36
CA ASP A 322 29.29 10.03 -14.55
C ASP A 322 28.39 10.15 -15.80
N ALA A 323 28.65 11.16 -16.62
CA ALA A 323 27.88 11.43 -17.83
C ALA A 323 27.96 10.29 -18.87
N GLY A 324 29.07 9.55 -18.90
CA GLY A 324 29.25 8.41 -19.82
C GLY A 324 28.35 7.24 -19.43
N LEU A 325 28.24 6.97 -18.13
CA LEU A 325 27.35 5.94 -17.60
C LEU A 325 25.88 6.24 -17.89
N LEU A 326 25.46 7.49 -17.71
CA LEU A 326 24.09 7.91 -17.99
C LEU A 326 23.75 7.80 -19.49
N ALA A 327 24.68 8.21 -20.38
CA ALA A 327 24.48 8.12 -21.83
C ALA A 327 24.36 6.67 -22.31
N ASP A 328 25.10 5.75 -21.68
CA ASP A 328 25.02 4.34 -22.01
C ASP A 328 23.71 3.69 -21.54
N LEU A 329 23.18 4.06 -20.36
CA LEU A 329 21.84 3.65 -19.94
C LEU A 329 20.75 4.14 -20.90
N ASP A 330 20.85 5.40 -21.35
CA ASP A 330 19.89 5.97 -22.29
C ASP A 330 19.91 5.19 -23.61
N ARG A 331 21.11 4.91 -24.15
CA ARG A 331 21.28 4.12 -25.37
C ARG A 331 20.69 2.71 -25.23
N ARG A 332 20.93 2.04 -24.10
CA ARG A 332 20.54 0.64 -23.89
C ARG A 332 19.05 0.46 -23.63
N TYR A 333 18.42 1.38 -22.90
CA TYR A 333 17.07 1.14 -22.35
C TYR A 333 16.04 2.21 -22.66
N LEU A 334 16.44 3.44 -22.99
CA LEU A 334 15.49 4.52 -23.31
C LEU A 334 15.34 4.72 -24.82
N ASN A 335 16.44 4.65 -25.56
CA ASN A 335 16.50 4.88 -27.00
C ASN A 335 16.45 3.58 -27.82
N HIS A 336 16.27 2.45 -27.14
CA HIS A 336 16.13 1.13 -27.74
C HIS A 336 14.71 0.62 -27.55
N GLU A 337 14.16 -0.06 -28.55
CA GLU A 337 12.93 -0.82 -28.41
C GLU A 337 13.25 -2.30 -28.48
N ILE A 338 12.90 -3.05 -27.42
CA ILE A 338 12.90 -4.51 -27.49
C ILE A 338 11.93 -4.94 -28.60
N LYS A 339 12.36 -5.92 -29.40
CA LYS A 339 11.53 -6.60 -30.39
C LYS A 339 11.40 -8.07 -30.03
N GLU A 340 10.17 -8.56 -30.04
CA GLU A 340 9.85 -9.96 -29.81
C GLU A 340 10.17 -10.78 -31.05
N LYS A 341 10.86 -11.89 -30.85
CA LYS A 341 11.25 -12.80 -31.92
C LYS A 341 10.05 -13.61 -32.40
N ILE A 342 9.83 -13.63 -33.70
CA ILE A 342 8.78 -14.42 -34.35
C ILE A 342 9.37 -15.34 -35.42
N LYS A 343 8.69 -16.45 -35.67
CA LYS A 343 9.01 -17.39 -36.75
C LYS A 343 7.92 -17.33 -37.81
N GLY A 344 8.31 -17.41 -39.08
CA GLY A 344 7.41 -17.32 -40.22
C GLY A 344 7.47 -18.53 -41.14
N ASN A 345 6.34 -18.88 -41.74
CA ASN A 345 6.25 -19.81 -42.86
C ASN A 345 5.38 -19.19 -43.97
N LEU A 346 5.95 -19.03 -45.16
CA LEU A 346 5.30 -18.44 -46.34
C LEU A 346 5.14 -19.49 -47.43
N THR A 347 3.90 -19.73 -47.87
CA THR A 347 3.60 -20.64 -48.98
C THR A 347 2.94 -19.88 -50.11
N ILE A 348 3.47 -20.00 -51.33
CA ILE A 348 2.92 -19.35 -52.53
C ILE A 348 2.94 -20.35 -53.70
N ALA A 349 1.76 -20.77 -54.15
CA ALA A 349 1.61 -21.68 -55.28
C ALA A 349 0.78 -21.01 -56.39
N GLN A 350 1.01 -21.42 -57.64
CA GLN A 350 0.31 -20.85 -58.79
C GLN A 350 -1.20 -21.06 -58.65
N ASP A 351 -1.98 -20.03 -58.98
CA ASP A 351 -3.45 -20.02 -58.93
C ASP A 351 -4.04 -20.32 -57.53
N LEU A 352 -3.20 -20.24 -56.48
CA LEU A 352 -3.60 -20.34 -55.08
C LEU A 352 -3.30 -19.04 -54.32
N PRO A 353 -4.10 -18.69 -53.28
CA PRO A 353 -3.81 -17.60 -52.37
C PRO A 353 -2.47 -17.77 -51.67
N ALA A 354 -1.67 -16.70 -51.60
CA ALA A 354 -0.47 -16.69 -50.78
C ALA A 354 -0.84 -16.82 -49.29
N LYS A 355 -0.15 -17.71 -48.56
CA LYS A 355 -0.41 -17.96 -47.13
C LYS A 355 0.81 -17.62 -46.30
N LEU A 356 0.63 -16.78 -45.28
CA LEU A 356 1.67 -16.46 -44.31
C LEU A 356 1.22 -16.93 -42.92
N SER A 357 2.03 -17.79 -42.30
CA SER A 357 1.87 -18.20 -40.91
C SER A 357 2.95 -17.56 -40.05
N LEU A 358 2.56 -16.98 -38.92
CA LEU A 358 3.49 -16.41 -37.95
C LEU A 358 3.29 -17.07 -36.59
N ILE A 359 4.39 -17.30 -35.88
CA ILE A 359 4.41 -17.94 -34.57
C ILE A 359 5.25 -17.09 -33.62
N GLN A 360 4.70 -16.77 -32.46
CA GLN A 360 5.39 -16.14 -31.33
C GLN A 360 5.01 -16.93 -30.07
N ARG A 361 6.00 -17.54 -29.43
CA ARG A 361 5.81 -18.39 -28.22
C ARG A 361 4.65 -19.38 -28.42
N ASP A 362 3.54 -19.20 -27.71
CA ASP A 362 2.36 -20.07 -27.71
C ASP A 362 1.21 -19.52 -28.59
N SER A 363 1.46 -18.49 -29.39
CA SER A 363 0.51 -17.89 -30.33
C SER A 363 0.92 -18.19 -31.76
N SER A 364 -0.02 -18.71 -32.57
CA SER A 364 0.17 -18.91 -33.99
C SER A 364 -1.04 -18.41 -34.78
N ILE A 365 -0.78 -17.84 -35.96
CA ILE A 365 -1.81 -17.42 -36.90
C ILE A 365 -1.43 -17.88 -38.30
N THR A 366 -2.43 -17.98 -39.17
CA THR A 366 -2.26 -18.14 -40.61
C THR A 366 -3.24 -17.22 -41.30
N VAL A 367 -2.75 -16.41 -42.24
CA VAL A 367 -3.59 -15.52 -43.04
C VAL A 367 -3.37 -15.78 -44.52
N GLU A 368 -4.43 -15.59 -45.29
CA GLU A 368 -4.42 -15.68 -46.75
C GLU A 368 -4.44 -14.27 -47.37
N GLY A 369 -3.74 -14.10 -48.48
CA GLY A 369 -3.68 -12.89 -49.30
C GLY A 369 -4.07 -13.16 -50.74
N ASP A 370 -3.56 -12.35 -51.66
CA ASP A 370 -3.90 -12.44 -53.08
C ASP A 370 -3.39 -13.74 -53.71
N THR A 371 -4.06 -14.14 -54.79
CA THR A 371 -3.70 -15.30 -55.62
C THR A 371 -2.45 -15.01 -56.45
N ALA A 372 -1.49 -15.93 -56.43
CA ALA A 372 -0.29 -15.82 -57.25
C ALA A 372 -0.60 -16.21 -58.70
N LEU A 373 -0.13 -15.38 -59.64
CA LEU A 373 -0.36 -15.57 -61.07
C LEU A 373 0.93 -16.01 -61.76
N PRO A 374 0.87 -16.66 -62.94
CA PRO A 374 2.07 -16.92 -63.73
C PRO A 374 2.73 -15.60 -64.18
N ALA A 375 4.05 -15.51 -64.06
CA ALA A 375 4.82 -14.33 -64.39
C ALA A 375 4.93 -14.14 -65.91
N LYS A 376 4.44 -13.00 -66.41
CA LYS A 376 4.58 -12.61 -67.83
C LYS A 376 5.93 -11.95 -68.15
N SER A 377 6.51 -11.27 -67.17
CA SER A 377 7.85 -10.66 -67.20
C SER A 377 8.30 -10.43 -65.75
N CYS A 378 9.56 -10.73 -65.42
CA CYS A 378 10.13 -10.63 -64.06
C CYS A 378 9.47 -11.56 -63.02
N PRO A 379 9.88 -12.85 -62.94
CA PRO A 379 9.39 -13.78 -61.92
C PRO A 379 9.79 -13.35 -60.51
N LEU A 380 8.95 -13.66 -59.53
CA LEU A 380 9.18 -13.36 -58.12
C LEU A 380 10.35 -14.19 -57.58
N LYS A 381 11.33 -13.54 -56.95
CA LYS A 381 12.51 -14.20 -56.36
C LYS A 381 12.35 -14.37 -54.86
N GLU A 382 12.86 -15.47 -54.32
CA GLU A 382 12.85 -15.72 -52.87
C GLU A 382 13.57 -14.63 -52.07
N THR A 383 14.67 -14.11 -52.60
CA THR A 383 15.42 -13.03 -51.95
C THR A 383 14.59 -11.75 -51.79
N ASP A 384 13.71 -11.47 -52.75
CA ASP A 384 12.86 -10.29 -52.71
C ASP A 384 11.68 -10.50 -51.76
N LEU A 385 11.12 -11.71 -51.73
CA LEU A 385 10.10 -12.12 -50.77
C LEU A 385 10.60 -11.98 -49.32
N ARG A 386 11.76 -12.56 -49.03
CA ARG A 386 12.39 -12.49 -47.71
C ARG A 386 12.57 -11.03 -47.25
N LYS A 387 13.15 -10.19 -48.10
CA LYS A 387 13.32 -8.75 -47.83
C LYS A 387 12.00 -8.03 -47.59
N GLN A 388 10.89 -8.41 -48.24
CA GLN A 388 9.60 -7.79 -47.95
C GLN A 388 9.01 -8.29 -46.64
N MET A 389 9.15 -9.58 -46.31
CA MET A 389 8.62 -10.13 -45.06
C MET A 389 9.39 -9.64 -43.82
N GLU A 390 10.69 -9.37 -43.94
CA GLU A 390 11.54 -8.86 -42.86
C GLU A 390 11.28 -7.37 -42.51
N LYS A 391 10.52 -6.63 -43.33
CA LYS A 391 10.17 -5.22 -43.08
C LYS A 391 9.09 -5.09 -42.01
N LEU A 392 9.48 -5.35 -40.77
CA LEU A 392 8.66 -5.27 -39.56
C LEU A 392 8.91 -3.99 -38.75
N GLY A 393 9.54 -2.98 -39.35
CA GLY A 393 9.76 -1.67 -38.73
C GLY A 393 8.45 -1.04 -38.25
N GLY A 394 8.45 -0.51 -37.02
CA GLY A 394 7.25 0.04 -36.37
C GLY A 394 6.33 -1.00 -35.73
N THR A 395 6.67 -2.29 -35.78
CA THR A 395 5.96 -3.36 -35.07
C THR A 395 6.78 -3.79 -33.84
N PRO A 396 6.18 -4.44 -32.82
CA PRO A 396 6.93 -4.97 -31.67
C PRO A 396 7.74 -6.23 -32.03
N PHE A 397 7.79 -6.66 -33.30
CA PHE A 397 8.36 -7.95 -33.69
C PHE A 397 9.61 -7.83 -34.55
N VAL A 398 10.44 -8.86 -34.49
CA VAL A 398 11.55 -9.12 -35.41
C VAL A 398 11.48 -10.57 -35.89
N LEU A 399 11.69 -10.79 -37.18
CA LEU A 399 11.65 -12.12 -37.78
C LEU A 399 12.98 -12.84 -37.50
N GLU A 400 12.94 -13.86 -36.65
CA GLU A 400 14.12 -14.69 -36.33
C GLU A 400 14.35 -15.75 -37.40
N GLU A 401 13.28 -16.35 -37.92
CA GLU A 401 13.32 -17.44 -38.88
C GLU A 401 12.17 -17.29 -39.89
N LEU A 402 12.45 -17.54 -41.17
CA LEU A 402 11.44 -17.55 -42.23
C LEU A 402 11.70 -18.70 -43.21
N SER A 403 10.77 -19.66 -43.23
CA SER A 403 10.70 -20.70 -44.24
C SER A 403 9.81 -20.24 -45.39
N ILE A 404 10.25 -20.48 -46.63
CA ILE A 404 9.52 -20.06 -47.83
C ILE A 404 9.39 -21.26 -48.77
N GLN A 405 8.16 -21.53 -49.20
CA GLN A 405 7.81 -22.55 -50.18
C GLN A 405 7.11 -21.86 -51.34
N MET A 406 7.68 -21.92 -52.55
CA MET A 406 7.06 -21.30 -53.73
C MET A 406 7.24 -22.08 -55.03
N ASP A 407 6.27 -21.94 -55.92
CA ASP A 407 6.38 -22.40 -57.31
C ASP A 407 7.31 -21.50 -58.14
N ALA A 408 7.98 -22.09 -59.13
CA ALA A 408 8.83 -21.32 -60.04
C ALA A 408 7.97 -20.52 -61.04
N GLY A 409 8.42 -19.32 -61.41
CA GLY A 409 7.79 -18.53 -62.47
C GLY A 409 6.48 -17.86 -62.07
N ILE A 410 6.20 -17.68 -60.78
CA ILE A 410 5.02 -16.96 -60.28
C ILE A 410 5.28 -15.46 -60.11
N PHE A 411 4.20 -14.69 -60.07
CA PHE A 411 4.15 -13.25 -59.88
C PHE A 411 3.11 -12.89 -58.82
N LEU A 412 3.54 -12.08 -57.85
CA LEU A 412 2.66 -11.45 -56.87
C LEU A 412 3.09 -9.98 -56.69
N PRO A 413 2.17 -9.00 -56.75
CA PRO A 413 2.52 -7.61 -56.55
C PRO A 413 3.13 -7.35 -55.17
N VAL A 414 4.13 -6.47 -55.08
CA VAL A 414 4.73 -6.06 -53.80
C VAL A 414 3.69 -5.48 -52.84
N LYS A 415 2.66 -4.81 -53.37
CA LYS A 415 1.53 -4.32 -52.57
C LYS A 415 0.78 -5.46 -51.86
N ALA A 416 0.47 -6.53 -52.58
CA ALA A 416 -0.18 -7.72 -52.02
C ALA A 416 0.67 -8.39 -50.94
N LEU A 417 2.00 -8.47 -51.13
CA LEU A 417 2.93 -8.97 -50.11
C LEU A 417 2.95 -8.08 -48.85
N ASN A 418 2.93 -6.76 -49.03
CA ASN A 418 2.89 -5.82 -47.90
C ASN A 418 1.57 -5.93 -47.12
N GLU A 419 0.45 -6.10 -47.82
CA GLU A 419 -0.87 -6.29 -47.21
C GLU A 419 -0.95 -7.62 -46.47
N LEU A 420 -0.47 -8.72 -47.08
CA LEU A 420 -0.37 -10.03 -46.44
C LEU A 420 0.46 -9.96 -45.15
N ARG A 421 1.64 -9.33 -45.19
CA ARG A 421 2.51 -9.14 -44.02
C ARG A 421 1.80 -8.35 -42.92
N ARG A 422 1.19 -7.21 -43.25
CA ARG A 422 0.48 -6.37 -42.27
C ARG A 422 -0.67 -7.13 -41.62
N LYS A 423 -1.52 -7.77 -42.44
CA LYS A 423 -2.63 -8.61 -41.99
C LYS A 423 -2.15 -9.72 -41.05
N ALA A 424 -1.04 -10.38 -41.36
CA ALA A 424 -0.47 -11.43 -40.52
C ALA A 424 0.03 -10.89 -39.18
N VAL A 425 0.75 -9.76 -39.19
CA VAL A 425 1.29 -9.14 -37.98
C VAL A 425 0.17 -8.63 -37.08
N ASP A 426 -0.84 -7.96 -37.64
CA ASP A 426 -1.98 -7.46 -36.88
C ASP A 426 -2.78 -8.62 -36.27
N ALA A 427 -3.06 -9.67 -37.06
CA ALA A 427 -3.70 -10.88 -36.55
C ALA A 427 -2.88 -11.56 -35.44
N LEU A 428 -1.54 -11.55 -35.53
CA LEU A 428 -0.68 -12.09 -34.47
C LEU A 428 -0.75 -11.25 -33.20
N LYS A 429 -0.75 -9.91 -33.30
CA LYS A 429 -0.94 -9.03 -32.14
C LYS A 429 -2.27 -9.33 -31.46
N ASP A 430 -3.35 -9.39 -32.23
CA ASP A 430 -4.69 -9.67 -31.71
C ASP A 430 -4.75 -11.06 -31.05
N ALA A 431 -4.14 -12.07 -31.66
CA ALA A 431 -4.06 -13.42 -31.10
C ALA A 431 -3.24 -13.52 -29.81
N ILE A 432 -2.26 -12.64 -29.61
CA ILE A 432 -1.54 -12.51 -28.34
C ILE A 432 -2.43 -11.81 -27.30
N LEU A 433 -2.99 -10.65 -27.64
CA LEU A 433 -3.74 -9.80 -26.71
C LEU A 433 -5.08 -10.40 -26.27
N VAL A 434 -5.79 -11.12 -27.15
CA VAL A 434 -7.10 -11.72 -26.84
C VAL A 434 -7.03 -12.72 -25.68
N LYS A 435 -5.86 -13.29 -25.39
CA LYS A 435 -5.64 -14.21 -24.26
C LYS A 435 -5.74 -13.53 -22.88
N TYR A 436 -5.55 -12.22 -22.83
CA TYR A 436 -5.58 -11.41 -21.61
C TYR A 436 -6.91 -10.69 -21.41
N LYS A 437 -7.62 -10.40 -22.51
CA LYS A 437 -8.88 -9.66 -22.47
C LYS A 437 -9.98 -10.44 -21.75
N ARG A 438 -10.79 -9.73 -21.00
CA ARG A 438 -11.94 -10.27 -20.26
C ARG A 438 -13.23 -9.61 -20.74
N LYS A 439 -14.36 -10.24 -20.41
CA LYS A 439 -15.69 -9.66 -20.61
C LYS A 439 -16.31 -9.45 -19.24
N ALA A 440 -16.75 -8.24 -18.94
CA ALA A 440 -17.57 -8.02 -17.76
C ALA A 440 -18.91 -8.74 -17.96
N SER A 441 -19.46 -9.33 -16.90
CA SER A 441 -20.80 -9.91 -16.95
C SER A 441 -21.85 -8.81 -16.84
N ASP A 442 -22.83 -8.84 -17.74
CA ASP A 442 -23.93 -7.86 -17.80
C ASP A 442 -24.81 -7.82 -16.53
N GLU A 443 -24.77 -8.88 -15.72
CA GLU A 443 -25.68 -9.09 -14.58
C GLU A 443 -25.29 -8.31 -13.30
N ILE A 444 -24.08 -7.74 -13.21
CA ILE A 444 -23.58 -7.23 -11.92
C ILE A 444 -24.07 -5.80 -11.59
N ILE A 445 -24.49 -5.02 -12.58
CA ILE A 445 -24.84 -3.60 -12.38
C ILE A 445 -26.22 -3.41 -11.70
N GLN A 446 -27.10 -4.41 -11.72
CA GLN A 446 -28.48 -4.26 -11.20
C GLN A 446 -28.67 -4.62 -9.72
N ALA A 447 -27.64 -5.08 -9.01
CA ALA A 447 -27.76 -5.49 -7.61
C ALA A 447 -27.57 -4.36 -6.58
N GLU A 448 -27.34 -3.11 -7.03
CA GLU A 448 -26.96 -1.99 -6.14
C GLU A 448 -28.06 -1.49 -5.20
N ASP A 449 -29.32 -1.92 -5.36
CA ASP A 449 -30.46 -1.40 -4.57
C ASP A 449 -31.26 -2.44 -3.78
N THR A 450 -30.94 -3.75 -3.87
CA THR A 450 -31.80 -4.80 -3.28
C THR A 450 -31.23 -5.59 -2.10
N GLU A 451 -29.96 -5.43 -1.74
CA GLU A 451 -29.46 -6.07 -0.53
C GLU A 451 -29.89 -5.29 0.71
N ARG A 452 -30.97 -5.80 1.32
CA ARG A 452 -31.42 -5.46 2.67
C ARG A 452 -30.22 -5.39 3.59
N ALA A 453 -29.90 -4.17 4.03
CA ALA A 453 -29.03 -3.95 5.17
C ALA A 453 -29.45 -4.93 6.29
N PRO A 454 -28.51 -5.69 6.88
CA PRO A 454 -28.85 -6.49 8.06
C PRO A 454 -29.54 -5.57 9.05
N LYS A 455 -30.68 -6.02 9.60
CA LYS A 455 -31.50 -5.22 10.53
C LYS A 455 -30.59 -4.62 11.57
N VAL A 456 -30.33 -3.32 11.43
CA VAL A 456 -29.60 -2.54 12.41
C VAL A 456 -30.36 -2.74 13.70
N ARG A 457 -29.69 -3.21 14.77
CA ARG A 457 -30.22 -2.96 16.11
C ARG A 457 -30.24 -1.44 16.23
N GLU A 458 -31.39 -0.85 15.93
CA GLU A 458 -31.62 0.57 16.18
C GLU A 458 -31.30 0.77 17.65
N ALA A 459 -30.24 1.53 17.91
CA ALA A 459 -29.89 1.90 19.27
C ALA A 459 -31.16 2.52 19.87
N SER A 460 -31.57 2.00 21.03
CA SER A 460 -32.66 2.59 21.79
C SER A 460 -32.42 4.09 21.92
N THR A 461 -33.48 4.87 21.79
CA THR A 461 -33.48 6.34 21.86
C THR A 461 -32.88 6.92 23.14
N GLU A 462 -32.49 6.09 24.11
CA GLU A 462 -31.77 6.44 25.33
C GLU A 462 -30.23 6.50 25.17
N ALA A 463 -29.65 6.05 24.05
CA ALA A 463 -28.19 5.93 23.86
C ALA A 463 -27.45 7.23 23.43
N PHE A 464 -28.14 8.37 23.30
CA PHE A 464 -27.60 9.58 22.68
C PHE A 464 -26.64 10.43 23.57
N ALA A 465 -26.21 9.94 24.75
CA ALA A 465 -25.46 10.77 25.71
C ALA A 465 -24.31 10.06 26.46
N SER A 466 -23.75 8.95 25.96
CA SER A 466 -22.64 8.26 26.62
C SER A 466 -21.27 8.55 26.02
N LEU A 467 -20.26 8.75 26.88
CA LEU A 467 -18.86 8.87 26.50
C LEU A 467 -18.15 7.51 26.65
N SER A 468 -17.22 7.23 25.75
CA SER A 468 -16.08 6.37 26.06
C SER A 468 -14.85 7.20 26.33
N VAL A 469 -13.90 6.62 27.06
CA VAL A 469 -12.58 7.20 27.26
C VAL A 469 -11.49 6.21 26.89
N TYR A 470 -10.41 6.70 26.30
CA TYR A 470 -9.17 5.95 26.16
C TYR A 470 -8.14 6.52 27.14
N VAL A 471 -7.47 5.64 27.88
CA VAL A 471 -6.46 5.99 28.88
C VAL A 471 -5.20 5.13 28.71
N GLU A 472 -4.07 5.70 29.08
CA GLU A 472 -2.77 5.01 29.07
C GLU A 472 -2.15 4.88 30.46
N GLU A 473 -2.58 5.67 31.43
CA GLU A 473 -1.97 5.72 32.77
C GLU A 473 -3.03 5.58 33.87
N GLU A 474 -2.64 4.99 35.01
CA GLU A 474 -3.53 4.71 36.16
C GLU A 474 -4.23 5.97 36.68
N GLY A 475 -3.54 7.11 36.74
CA GLY A 475 -4.13 8.37 37.17
C GLY A 475 -5.27 8.86 36.26
N GLN A 476 -5.19 8.57 34.95
CA GLN A 476 -6.23 8.91 33.98
C GLN A 476 -7.45 8.00 34.17
N PHE A 477 -7.20 6.69 34.35
CA PHE A 477 -8.25 5.71 34.68
C PHE A 477 -9.03 6.13 35.93
N CYS A 478 -8.33 6.44 37.03
CA CYS A 478 -8.92 6.86 38.29
C CYS A 478 -9.80 8.11 38.19
N ALA A 479 -9.48 9.01 37.25
CA ALA A 479 -10.32 10.19 36.98
C ALA A 479 -11.55 9.82 36.14
N ALA A 480 -11.37 9.01 35.09
CA ALA A 480 -12.44 8.62 34.17
C ALA A 480 -13.50 7.70 34.79
N VAL A 481 -13.08 6.76 35.65
CA VAL A 481 -13.99 5.81 36.30
C VAL A 481 -14.96 6.49 37.27
N LYS A 482 -14.66 7.70 37.75
CA LYS A 482 -15.52 8.46 38.66
C LYS A 482 -16.59 9.29 37.93
N GLU A 483 -16.42 9.58 36.65
CA GLU A 483 -17.31 10.47 35.90
C GLU A 483 -18.58 9.75 35.44
N LYS A 484 -19.76 10.30 35.73
CA LYS A 484 -21.05 9.62 35.42
C LYS A 484 -21.34 9.53 33.92
N ALA A 485 -20.87 10.49 33.13
CA ALA A 485 -21.08 10.50 31.68
C ALA A 485 -20.28 9.41 30.93
N VAL A 486 -19.28 8.80 31.58
CA VAL A 486 -18.43 7.76 30.99
C VAL A 486 -19.08 6.40 31.17
N ARG A 487 -19.41 5.76 30.04
CA ARG A 487 -19.97 4.40 29.95
C ARG A 487 -18.90 3.34 29.74
N ARG A 488 -17.88 3.64 28.93
CA ARG A 488 -16.83 2.69 28.53
C ARG A 488 -15.44 3.24 28.75
N ILE A 489 -14.51 2.40 29.22
CA ILE A 489 -13.10 2.72 29.39
C ILE A 489 -12.23 1.75 28.60
N TYR A 490 -11.49 2.29 27.64
CA TYR A 490 -10.41 1.60 26.94
C TYR A 490 -9.08 1.85 27.66
N PHE A 491 -8.47 0.80 28.22
CA PHE A 491 -7.12 0.89 28.78
C PHE A 491 -6.11 0.28 27.81
N SER A 492 -5.11 1.06 27.41
CA SER A 492 -4.02 0.62 26.54
C SER A 492 -3.19 -0.53 27.12
N VAL A 493 -3.11 -1.65 26.38
CA VAL A 493 -2.23 -2.79 26.70
C VAL A 493 -0.73 -2.46 26.61
N ASN A 494 -0.39 -1.27 26.12
CA ASN A 494 0.98 -0.78 26.06
C ASN A 494 1.56 -0.40 27.42
N ARG A 495 0.68 -0.02 28.35
CA ARG A 495 1.07 0.63 29.61
C ARG A 495 0.46 -0.01 30.84
N ILE A 496 -0.71 -0.64 30.69
CA ILE A 496 -1.37 -1.35 31.79
C ILE A 496 -0.47 -2.46 32.35
N SER A 497 -0.43 -2.58 33.68
CA SER A 497 0.10 -3.77 34.34
C SER A 497 -0.84 -4.95 34.13
N TRP A 498 -0.35 -6.06 33.57
CA TRP A 498 -1.17 -7.25 33.30
C TRP A 498 -1.88 -7.75 34.57
N GLU A 499 -1.18 -7.75 35.70
CA GLU A 499 -1.68 -8.14 37.02
C GLU A 499 -2.79 -7.23 37.59
N LYS A 500 -2.97 -6.03 37.04
CA LYS A 500 -4.01 -5.07 37.49
C LYS A 500 -5.27 -5.09 36.64
N ILE A 501 -5.32 -5.88 35.57
CA ILE A 501 -6.47 -5.91 34.64
C ILE A 501 -7.77 -6.21 35.38
N SER A 502 -7.82 -7.30 36.16
CA SER A 502 -9.01 -7.69 36.92
C SER A 502 -9.44 -6.62 37.94
N VAL A 503 -8.49 -5.91 38.55
CA VAL A 503 -8.78 -4.82 39.50
C VAL A 503 -9.47 -3.64 38.82
N TYR A 504 -8.98 -3.24 37.64
CA TYR A 504 -9.58 -2.14 36.89
C TYR A 504 -10.94 -2.52 36.29
N ALA A 505 -11.09 -3.77 35.84
CA ALA A 505 -12.35 -4.33 35.41
C ALA A 505 -13.39 -4.31 36.53
N GLU A 506 -13.07 -4.88 37.69
CA GLU A 506 -13.94 -4.92 38.87
C GLU A 506 -14.37 -3.50 39.28
N GLU A 507 -13.44 -2.54 39.33
CA GLU A 507 -13.77 -1.15 39.66
C GLU A 507 -14.74 -0.51 38.64
N CYS A 508 -14.59 -0.84 37.35
CA CYS A 508 -15.54 -0.40 36.32
C CYS A 508 -16.93 -1.02 36.54
N HIS A 509 -16.98 -2.33 36.74
CA HIS A 509 -18.23 -3.09 36.90
C HIS A 509 -19.01 -2.66 38.16
N GLU A 510 -18.33 -2.42 39.28
CA GLU A 510 -18.93 -1.85 40.51
C GLU A 510 -19.65 -0.50 40.25
N ARG A 511 -19.21 0.25 39.24
CA ARG A 511 -19.78 1.55 38.85
C ARG A 511 -20.68 1.46 37.62
N GLY A 512 -21.00 0.25 37.15
CA GLY A 512 -21.85 0.01 35.98
C GLY A 512 -21.21 0.46 34.67
N LYS A 513 -19.88 0.35 34.55
CA LYS A 513 -19.10 0.75 33.37
C LYS A 513 -18.48 -0.45 32.69
N GLU A 514 -18.28 -0.29 31.39
CA GLU A 514 -17.60 -1.24 30.53
C GLU A 514 -16.08 -1.04 30.56
N PHE A 515 -15.32 -2.12 30.70
CA PHE A 515 -13.85 -2.15 30.69
C PHE A 515 -13.32 -2.91 29.49
N TYR A 516 -12.57 -2.22 28.64
CA TYR A 516 -12.04 -2.73 27.38
C TYR A 516 -10.52 -2.62 27.35
N LEU A 517 -9.85 -3.59 26.75
CA LEU A 517 -8.43 -3.50 26.47
C LEU A 517 -8.21 -2.96 25.05
N ALA A 518 -7.44 -1.88 24.95
CA ALA A 518 -7.01 -1.36 23.65
C ALA A 518 -5.71 -2.02 23.24
N LEU A 519 -5.77 -2.79 22.15
CA LEU A 519 -4.64 -3.53 21.61
C LEU A 519 -3.53 -2.59 21.09
N PRO A 520 -2.32 -3.10 20.78
CA PRO A 520 -1.22 -2.29 20.31
C PRO A 520 -1.56 -1.55 19.01
N GLN A 521 -0.82 -0.48 18.70
CA GLN A 521 -0.98 0.22 17.42
C GLN A 521 -0.38 -0.55 16.24
N ILE A 522 0.49 -1.53 16.52
CA ILE A 522 1.16 -2.40 15.54
C ILE A 522 1.31 -3.78 16.19
N TYR A 523 0.96 -4.83 15.45
CA TYR A 523 0.97 -6.21 15.94
C TYR A 523 1.96 -7.05 15.13
N ARG A 524 3.05 -7.48 15.79
CA ARG A 524 4.19 -8.24 15.21
C ARG A 524 4.53 -9.42 16.11
N SER A 525 5.55 -10.21 15.76
CA SER A 525 5.98 -11.38 16.54
C SER A 525 6.24 -11.09 18.02
N ARG A 526 6.75 -9.89 18.36
CA ARG A 526 6.92 -9.49 19.77
C ARG A 526 5.59 -9.31 20.52
N ALA A 527 4.54 -8.84 19.84
CA ALA A 527 3.22 -8.77 20.44
C ALA A 527 2.68 -10.18 20.69
N ASP A 528 2.85 -11.10 19.74
CA ASP A 528 2.48 -12.52 19.91
C ASP A 528 3.13 -13.15 21.14
N GLU A 529 4.44 -12.95 21.30
CA GLU A 529 5.20 -13.42 22.47
C GLU A 529 4.65 -12.83 23.78
N GLU A 530 4.41 -11.52 23.81
CA GLU A 530 3.90 -10.82 24.99
C GLU A 530 2.50 -11.30 25.37
N PHE A 531 1.56 -11.38 24.43
CA PHE A 531 0.20 -11.84 24.71
C PHE A 531 0.18 -13.30 25.16
N SER A 532 0.93 -14.17 24.48
CA SER A 532 1.02 -15.60 24.84
C SER A 532 1.60 -15.80 26.24
N ALA A 533 2.63 -15.03 26.62
CA ALA A 533 3.23 -15.10 27.95
C ALA A 533 2.29 -14.63 29.07
N GLN A 534 1.29 -13.82 28.76
CA GLN A 534 0.42 -13.15 29.72
C GLN A 534 -1.04 -13.62 29.67
N GLU A 535 -1.31 -14.72 28.95
CA GLU A 535 -2.65 -15.25 28.68
C GLU A 535 -3.57 -15.29 29.91
N ARG A 536 -3.04 -15.77 31.05
CA ARG A 536 -3.78 -15.85 32.32
C ARG A 536 -4.36 -14.54 32.85
N PHE A 537 -3.88 -13.38 32.40
CA PHE A 537 -4.29 -12.07 32.92
C PHE A 537 -5.37 -11.38 32.09
N TRP A 538 -5.52 -11.77 30.83
CA TRP A 538 -6.49 -11.18 29.92
C TRP A 538 -7.53 -12.20 29.42
N HIS A 539 -7.30 -13.50 29.63
CA HIS A 539 -8.17 -14.61 29.24
C HIS A 539 -9.11 -15.06 30.38
N ILE A 540 -9.74 -14.10 31.08
CA ILE A 540 -10.71 -14.34 32.15
C ILE A 540 -11.80 -13.28 32.01
N GLY A 541 -13.07 -13.63 32.27
CA GLY A 541 -14.28 -12.83 32.00
C GLY A 541 -14.42 -11.48 32.73
N ASP A 542 -13.31 -10.89 33.17
CA ASP A 542 -13.25 -9.57 33.77
C ASP A 542 -13.28 -8.46 32.69
N VAL A 543 -12.83 -8.75 31.46
CA VAL A 543 -12.81 -7.78 30.35
C VAL A 543 -14.08 -7.91 29.51
N ASP A 544 -14.74 -6.79 29.22
CA ASP A 544 -15.97 -6.78 28.41
C ASP A 544 -15.69 -6.84 26.90
N GLY A 545 -14.52 -6.34 26.47
CA GLY A 545 -14.16 -6.36 25.06
C GLY A 545 -12.80 -5.75 24.71
N PHE A 546 -12.52 -5.71 23.41
CA PHE A 546 -11.24 -5.28 22.87
C PHE A 546 -11.41 -4.19 21.80
N LEU A 547 -10.50 -3.22 21.81
CA LEU A 547 -10.34 -2.26 20.72
C LEU A 547 -9.23 -2.76 19.78
N ILE A 548 -9.65 -3.24 18.61
CA ILE A 548 -8.83 -3.81 17.54
C ILE A 548 -8.34 -2.69 16.61
N ARG A 549 -7.04 -2.65 16.30
CA ARG A 549 -6.39 -1.52 15.63
C ARG A 549 -5.72 -1.88 14.30
N VAL A 550 -5.36 -3.13 14.08
CA VAL A 550 -4.70 -3.59 12.85
C VAL A 550 -5.29 -4.91 12.37
N VAL A 551 -5.12 -5.21 11.08
CA VAL A 551 -5.69 -6.42 10.46
C VAL A 551 -5.13 -7.70 11.10
N ASP A 552 -3.85 -7.70 11.46
CA ASP A 552 -3.19 -8.83 12.14
C ASP A 552 -3.87 -9.24 13.46
N GLU A 553 -4.61 -8.33 14.10
CA GLU A 553 -5.35 -8.61 15.34
C GLU A 553 -6.71 -9.28 15.12
N LEU A 554 -7.23 -9.37 13.88
CA LEU A 554 -8.47 -10.09 13.61
C LEU A 554 -8.37 -11.57 13.98
N HIS A 555 -7.19 -12.17 13.83
CA HIS A 555 -6.93 -13.52 14.30
C HIS A 555 -7.01 -13.66 15.83
N PHE A 556 -6.76 -12.58 16.58
CA PHE A 556 -6.93 -12.59 18.04
C PHE A 556 -8.41 -12.77 18.43
N MET A 557 -9.33 -12.27 17.60
CA MET A 557 -10.77 -12.48 17.79
C MET A 557 -11.15 -13.96 17.60
N GLU A 558 -10.56 -14.63 16.61
CA GLU A 558 -10.80 -16.06 16.37
C GLU A 558 -10.35 -16.92 17.56
N LYS A 559 -9.22 -16.56 18.17
CA LYS A 559 -8.70 -17.24 19.38
C LYS A 559 -9.61 -17.05 20.58
N LEU A 560 -10.11 -15.84 20.78
CA LEU A 560 -10.94 -15.46 21.92
C LEU A 560 -12.42 -15.86 21.79
N GLY A 561 -12.90 -16.09 20.57
CA GLY A 561 -14.27 -16.47 20.29
C GLY A 561 -15.26 -15.31 20.39
N THR A 562 -16.55 -15.62 20.49
CA THR A 562 -17.64 -14.62 20.45
C THR A 562 -18.08 -14.14 21.85
N GLU A 563 -17.31 -14.46 22.88
CA GLU A 563 -17.65 -14.14 24.28
C GLU A 563 -17.39 -12.66 24.61
N TYR A 564 -16.53 -12.00 23.84
CA TYR A 564 -16.12 -10.62 24.04
C TYR A 564 -16.72 -9.68 22.98
N ASP A 565 -16.89 -8.41 23.34
CA ASP A 565 -17.18 -7.36 22.36
C ASP A 565 -15.91 -6.93 21.61
N TYR A 566 -16.04 -6.63 20.32
CA TYR A 566 -14.92 -6.18 19.48
C TYR A 566 -15.26 -4.86 18.80
N VAL A 567 -14.39 -3.88 18.99
CA VAL A 567 -14.54 -2.54 18.42
C VAL A 567 -13.37 -2.29 17.49
N ALA A 568 -13.63 -1.89 16.26
CA ALA A 568 -12.59 -1.48 15.32
C ALA A 568 -12.16 -0.02 15.59
N ASP A 569 -10.86 0.23 15.71
CA ASP A 569 -10.30 1.57 15.83
C ASP A 569 -10.14 2.25 14.46
N HIS A 570 -9.91 3.57 14.50
CA HIS A 570 -9.85 4.42 13.31
C HIS A 570 -8.72 4.03 12.32
N SER A 571 -7.70 3.29 12.78
CA SER A 571 -6.56 2.80 12.00
C SER A 571 -6.90 1.63 11.07
N LEU A 572 -8.06 0.99 11.23
CA LEU A 572 -8.59 -0.01 10.30
C LEU A 572 -9.35 0.59 9.10
N TYR A 573 -9.51 1.92 9.09
CA TYR A 573 -10.04 2.72 7.99
C TYR A 573 -11.40 2.26 7.42
N SER A 574 -12.47 2.72 8.05
CA SER A 574 -13.83 2.57 7.53
C SER A 574 -14.24 3.80 6.69
N PHE A 575 -13.51 4.16 5.63
CA PHE A 575 -13.70 5.44 4.88
C PHE A 575 -15.03 5.58 4.12
N ASN A 576 -15.66 4.47 3.80
CA ASN A 576 -16.92 4.37 3.07
C ASN A 576 -17.82 3.33 3.74
N LYS A 577 -19.07 3.22 3.27
CA LYS A 577 -20.07 2.32 3.82
C LYS A 577 -19.66 0.86 3.68
N GLU A 578 -19.10 0.46 2.54
CA GLU A 578 -18.68 -0.93 2.30
C GLU A 578 -17.55 -1.35 3.26
N ALA A 579 -16.55 -0.50 3.47
CA ALA A 579 -15.48 -0.77 4.44
C ALA A 579 -16.02 -0.87 5.89
N ARG A 580 -17.03 -0.08 6.26
CA ARG A 580 -17.69 -0.19 7.57
C ARG A 580 -18.47 -1.50 7.69
N ASP A 581 -19.22 -1.85 6.66
CA ASP A 581 -20.07 -3.03 6.68
C ASP A 581 -19.20 -4.32 6.63
N TRP A 582 -18.02 -4.27 6.01
CA TRP A 582 -16.98 -5.29 6.15
C TRP A 582 -16.58 -5.56 7.59
N LEU A 583 -16.26 -4.51 8.37
CA LEU A 583 -15.86 -4.67 9.78
C LEU A 583 -16.97 -5.37 10.59
N ARG A 584 -18.23 -5.08 10.29
CA ARG A 584 -19.37 -5.74 10.93
C ARG A 584 -19.47 -7.22 10.57
N GLN A 585 -19.25 -7.54 9.29
CA GLN A 585 -19.21 -8.94 8.82
C GLN A 585 -18.03 -9.70 9.46
N ALA A 586 -16.92 -9.02 9.73
CA ALA A 586 -15.78 -9.56 10.46
C ALA A 586 -16.03 -9.74 11.97
N GLY A 587 -17.21 -9.39 12.48
CA GLY A 587 -17.60 -9.60 13.88
C GLY A 587 -17.46 -8.36 14.78
N MET A 588 -17.14 -7.18 14.24
CA MET A 588 -17.06 -5.95 15.03
C MET A 588 -18.46 -5.43 15.36
N SER A 589 -18.71 -5.11 16.62
CA SER A 589 -19.98 -4.49 17.04
C SER A 589 -20.07 -3.01 16.66
N MET A 590 -18.91 -2.35 16.58
CA MET A 590 -18.78 -0.93 16.31
C MET A 590 -17.44 -0.63 15.66
N ASP A 591 -17.41 0.40 14.83
CA ASP A 591 -16.18 0.94 14.27
C ASP A 591 -15.94 2.38 14.73
N THR A 592 -14.71 2.83 14.72
CA THR A 592 -14.37 4.22 15.00
C THR A 592 -14.30 5.01 13.70
N ALA A 593 -15.10 6.06 13.60
CA ALA A 593 -15.20 6.88 12.40
C ALA A 593 -13.83 7.47 12.01
N PRO A 594 -13.49 7.50 10.71
CA PRO A 594 -12.16 7.95 10.27
C PRO A 594 -11.89 9.42 10.61
N LEU A 595 -10.66 9.69 11.07
CA LEU A 595 -10.23 11.02 11.52
C LEU A 595 -10.11 12.07 10.40
N GLU A 596 -10.07 11.64 9.14
CA GLU A 596 -9.83 12.49 7.97
C GLU A 596 -11.12 12.90 7.22
N LEU A 597 -12.27 12.35 7.61
CA LEU A 597 -13.57 12.72 7.03
C LEU A 597 -14.13 13.98 7.70
N ASN A 598 -14.73 14.87 6.90
CA ASN A 598 -15.47 16.03 7.41
C ASN A 598 -16.93 15.68 7.71
N GLU A 599 -17.69 16.62 8.28
CA GLU A 599 -19.13 16.44 8.59
C GLU A 599 -19.95 15.94 7.40
N LYS A 600 -19.68 16.43 6.19
CA LYS A 600 -20.42 16.04 4.98
C LYS A 600 -20.08 14.60 4.57
N ASP A 601 -18.79 14.27 4.51
CA ASP A 601 -18.31 12.95 4.14
C ASP A 601 -18.77 11.89 5.17
N LEU A 602 -18.74 12.23 6.46
CA LEU A 602 -19.27 11.40 7.55
C LEU A 602 -20.78 11.15 7.42
N ARG A 603 -21.54 12.16 6.99
CA ARG A 603 -22.98 12.03 6.74
C ARG A 603 -23.27 11.08 5.58
N GLU A 604 -22.49 11.17 4.50
CA GLU A 604 -22.63 10.32 3.31
C GLU A 604 -22.28 8.85 3.63
N ARG A 605 -21.20 8.62 4.37
CA ARG A 605 -20.82 7.30 4.90
C ARG A 605 -21.85 6.74 5.90
N GLY A 606 -22.43 7.62 6.71
CA GLY A 606 -23.27 7.32 7.86
C GLY A 606 -22.48 6.90 9.10
N CYS A 607 -22.88 7.39 10.28
CA CYS A 607 -22.21 7.12 11.57
C CYS A 607 -23.04 6.27 12.53
N ALA A 608 -24.23 5.81 12.14
CA ALA A 608 -25.02 4.91 12.97
C ALA A 608 -24.26 3.59 13.20
N GLY A 609 -24.07 3.21 14.47
CA GLY A 609 -23.23 2.07 14.83
C GLY A 609 -21.72 2.35 14.77
N SER A 610 -21.31 3.63 14.71
CA SER A 610 -19.90 4.05 14.80
C SER A 610 -19.67 4.90 16.06
N GLU A 611 -18.44 4.88 16.56
CA GLU A 611 -17.94 5.80 17.57
C GLU A 611 -17.17 6.95 16.92
N MET A 612 -17.22 8.15 17.51
CA MET A 612 -16.43 9.30 17.02
C MET A 612 -15.45 9.79 18.07
N ILE A 613 -14.18 9.97 17.70
CA ILE A 613 -13.19 10.64 18.57
C ILE A 613 -13.48 12.14 18.54
N VAL A 614 -13.75 12.72 19.72
CA VAL A 614 -14.14 14.14 19.86
C VAL A 614 -13.16 14.98 20.68
N TYR A 615 -12.23 14.31 21.36
CA TYR A 615 -11.17 14.94 22.14
C TYR A 615 -9.88 14.14 22.08
N GLY A 616 -8.74 14.85 22.18
CA GLY A 616 -7.44 14.26 22.46
C GLY A 616 -6.36 14.72 21.49
N ARG A 617 -5.10 14.42 21.82
CA ARG A 617 -4.01 14.58 20.86
C ARG A 617 -4.03 13.42 19.87
N LEU A 618 -4.46 13.68 18.65
CA LEU A 618 -4.56 12.64 17.63
C LEU A 618 -3.17 12.08 17.28
N PRO A 619 -3.00 10.75 17.18
CA PRO A 619 -1.78 10.15 16.69
C PRO A 619 -1.57 10.55 15.22
N MET A 620 -0.37 11.02 14.91
CA MET A 620 0.00 11.47 13.56
C MET A 620 0.89 10.46 12.82
N MET A 621 1.66 9.67 13.56
CA MET A 621 2.64 8.74 12.99
C MET A 621 2.99 7.66 13.99
N VAL A 622 3.02 6.41 13.53
CA VAL A 622 3.56 5.27 14.27
C VAL A 622 4.77 4.71 13.50
N SER A 623 5.94 4.62 14.14
CA SER A 623 7.18 4.19 13.47
C SER A 623 7.87 3.05 14.20
N ALA A 624 8.49 2.14 13.45
CA ALA A 624 9.43 1.16 13.99
C ALA A 624 10.68 1.84 14.57
N GLN A 625 11.13 2.93 13.92
CA GLN A 625 12.23 3.75 14.42
C GLN A 625 11.88 4.44 15.73
N CYS A 626 12.87 4.52 16.62
CA CYS A 626 12.76 5.22 17.89
C CYS A 626 13.62 6.49 17.88
N ILE A 627 12.98 7.66 17.96
CA ILE A 627 13.67 8.96 17.95
C ILE A 627 14.72 9.07 19.07
N ARG A 628 14.43 8.53 20.26
CA ARG A 628 15.37 8.53 21.39
C ARG A 628 16.62 7.71 21.10
N LYS A 629 16.45 6.53 20.49
CA LYS A 629 17.56 5.66 20.08
C LYS A 629 18.39 6.30 18.97
N THR A 630 17.73 6.96 18.01
CA THR A 630 18.41 7.77 16.98
C THR A 630 19.23 8.91 17.59
N ALA A 631 18.73 9.53 18.67
CA ALA A 631 19.45 10.53 19.46
C ALA A 631 20.57 9.95 20.35
N GLY A 632 20.78 8.64 20.34
CA GLY A 632 21.90 7.96 21.00
C GLY A 632 21.56 7.30 22.33
N VAL A 633 20.28 7.26 22.74
CA VAL A 633 19.87 6.73 24.05
C VAL A 633 18.79 5.64 23.89
N CYS A 634 19.04 4.45 24.43
CA CYS A 634 18.02 3.41 24.58
C CYS A 634 18.25 2.67 25.90
N ASP A 635 17.48 3.01 26.93
CA ASP A 635 17.46 2.36 28.26
C ASP A 635 16.24 1.46 28.45
N LYS A 636 15.47 1.21 27.38
CA LYS A 636 14.20 0.48 27.36
C LYS A 636 13.13 1.06 28.30
N LYS A 637 13.22 2.34 28.66
CA LYS A 637 12.21 3.05 29.46
C LYS A 637 11.34 3.95 28.58
N PRO A 638 10.01 3.92 28.77
CA PRO A 638 9.13 4.87 28.13
C PRO A 638 9.41 6.29 28.61
N VAL A 639 9.42 7.26 27.68
CA VAL A 639 9.55 8.68 27.99
C VAL A 639 8.69 9.52 27.05
N LEU A 640 8.27 10.68 27.55
CA LEU A 640 7.66 11.73 26.75
C LEU A 640 8.75 12.69 26.27
N MET A 641 8.94 12.76 24.96
CA MET A 641 9.80 13.69 24.25
C MET A 641 8.97 14.69 23.45
N GLU A 642 9.63 15.70 22.87
CA GLU A 642 9.01 16.61 21.91
C GLU A 642 9.87 16.73 20.65
N LEU A 643 9.22 16.74 19.48
CA LEU A 643 9.83 17.16 18.22
C LEU A 643 9.49 18.62 17.96
N GLU A 644 10.50 19.47 17.80
CA GLU A 644 10.34 20.88 17.41
C GLU A 644 10.58 21.03 15.90
N ASP A 645 9.60 21.52 15.16
CA ASP A 645 9.75 21.78 13.72
C ASP A 645 10.40 23.15 13.43
N ARG A 646 10.61 23.44 12.14
CA ARG A 646 11.12 24.73 11.66
C ARG A 646 10.23 25.95 11.99
N LYS A 647 8.95 25.72 12.33
CA LYS A 647 8.00 26.76 12.76
C LYS A 647 7.93 26.88 14.29
N LYS A 648 8.84 26.22 15.01
CA LYS A 648 8.89 26.19 16.48
C LYS A 648 7.68 25.51 17.14
N LYS A 649 6.93 24.72 16.37
CA LYS A 649 5.84 23.91 16.92
C LYS A 649 6.40 22.64 17.52
N ARG A 650 5.94 22.29 18.73
CA ARG A 650 6.38 21.10 19.48
C ARG A 650 5.34 20.00 19.45
N PHE A 651 5.73 18.85 18.92
CA PHE A 651 4.89 17.66 18.78
C PHE A 651 5.27 16.64 19.85
N PRO A 652 4.35 16.20 20.72
CA PRO A 652 4.65 15.18 21.71
C PRO A 652 5.02 13.85 21.06
N VAL A 653 6.01 13.16 21.61
CA VAL A 653 6.51 11.87 21.12
C VAL A 653 6.64 10.90 22.28
N LYS A 654 6.00 9.74 22.20
CA LYS A 654 6.14 8.66 23.18
C LYS A 654 6.84 7.47 22.54
N ASN A 655 7.91 6.96 23.16
CA ASN A 655 8.42 5.63 22.80
C ASN A 655 7.65 4.57 23.59
N ASP A 656 7.23 3.52 22.88
CA ASP A 656 6.69 2.33 23.46
C ASP A 656 7.78 1.26 23.56
N CYS A 657 8.12 0.86 24.78
CA CYS A 657 9.15 -0.14 25.01
C CYS A 657 8.61 -1.56 25.17
N ARG A 658 7.30 -1.75 25.36
CA ARG A 658 6.66 -3.07 25.46
C ARG A 658 6.62 -3.74 24.08
N PHE A 659 6.24 -3.00 23.05
CA PHE A 659 6.13 -3.48 21.67
C PHE A 659 7.15 -2.86 20.69
N CYS A 660 8.03 -1.98 21.18
CA CYS A 660 9.18 -1.43 20.43
C CYS A 660 8.80 -0.60 19.19
N TYR A 661 7.98 0.43 19.39
CA TYR A 661 7.67 1.43 18.38
C TYR A 661 7.62 2.84 18.98
N ASN A 662 7.45 3.85 18.14
CA ASN A 662 7.40 5.25 18.55
C ASN A 662 6.14 5.91 17.97
N MET A 663 5.48 6.76 18.77
CA MET A 663 4.27 7.47 18.37
C MET A 663 4.51 8.97 18.46
N ILE A 664 4.15 9.69 17.39
CA ILE A 664 4.16 11.15 17.31
C ILE A 664 2.72 11.63 17.34
N TYR A 665 2.41 12.57 18.22
CA TYR A 665 1.08 13.12 18.43
C TYR A 665 0.96 14.55 17.92
N ASN A 666 -0.28 14.95 17.61
CA ASN A 666 -0.56 16.32 17.23
C ASN A 666 -0.25 17.29 18.38
N SER A 667 0.32 18.43 18.01
CA SER A 667 0.66 19.53 18.91
C SER A 667 -0.58 20.30 19.38
N ASP A 668 -1.64 20.33 18.57
CA ASP A 668 -2.93 20.89 18.98
C ASP A 668 -3.86 19.76 19.42
N VAL A 669 -4.64 20.01 20.47
CA VAL A 669 -5.62 19.04 20.99
C VAL A 669 -6.90 19.10 20.15
N LEU A 670 -7.43 17.96 19.71
CA LEU A 670 -8.76 17.91 19.12
C LEU A 670 -9.78 18.37 20.15
N TRP A 671 -10.63 19.34 19.78
CA TRP A 671 -11.66 19.88 20.64
C TRP A 671 -12.97 20.05 19.91
N LEU A 672 -13.86 19.06 20.02
CA LEU A 672 -15.18 19.10 19.38
C LEU A 672 -16.35 19.32 20.35
N ALA A 673 -16.10 19.78 21.58
CA ALA A 673 -17.19 20.06 22.54
C ALA A 673 -18.18 21.11 22.00
N ASP A 674 -17.69 22.13 21.29
CA ASP A 674 -18.55 23.15 20.66
C ASP A 674 -19.31 22.61 19.43
N GLU A 675 -18.91 21.44 18.94
CA GLU A 675 -19.46 20.80 17.73
C GLU A 675 -20.44 19.66 18.07
N ILE A 676 -20.70 19.41 19.35
CA ILE A 676 -21.62 18.36 19.81
C ILE A 676 -22.98 18.44 19.13
N PRO A 677 -23.63 19.62 18.95
CA PRO A 677 -24.89 19.69 18.21
C PRO A 677 -24.79 19.21 16.75
N ALA A 678 -23.66 19.44 16.08
CA ALA A 678 -23.43 18.94 14.73
C ALA A 678 -23.16 17.44 14.70
N ILE A 679 -22.36 16.96 15.65
CA ILE A 679 -22.03 15.54 15.80
C ILE A 679 -23.29 14.73 16.11
N MET A 680 -24.19 15.23 16.96
CA MET A 680 -25.45 14.54 17.29
C MET A 680 -26.36 14.36 16.06
N ARG A 681 -26.30 15.25 15.06
CA ARG A 681 -27.01 15.07 13.79
C ARG A 681 -26.46 13.93 12.93
N LEU A 682 -25.19 13.55 13.12
CA LEU A 682 -24.59 12.39 12.47
C LEU A 682 -25.02 11.07 13.12
N LYS A 683 -25.64 11.13 14.32
CA LYS A 683 -26.12 9.98 15.09
C LYS A 683 -25.05 8.91 15.35
N PRO A 684 -23.84 9.26 15.85
CA PRO A 684 -22.89 8.26 16.30
C PRO A 684 -23.45 7.53 17.53
N SER A 685 -23.04 6.27 17.71
CA SER A 685 -23.41 5.47 18.88
C SER A 685 -22.69 5.90 20.15
N MET A 686 -21.48 6.48 20.01
CA MET A 686 -20.68 6.92 21.14
C MET A 686 -19.70 8.03 20.74
N MET A 687 -19.22 8.78 21.72
CA MET A 687 -18.14 9.74 21.54
C MET A 687 -16.96 9.39 22.44
N ARG A 688 -15.76 9.27 21.85
CA ARG A 688 -14.53 8.92 22.56
C ARG A 688 -13.71 10.15 22.92
N LEU A 689 -13.30 10.23 24.17
CA LEU A 689 -12.26 11.15 24.65
C LEU A 689 -10.93 10.39 24.77
N GLN A 690 -9.90 10.82 24.04
CA GLN A 690 -8.63 10.11 23.96
C GLN A 690 -7.53 10.79 24.80
N PHE A 691 -7.29 10.26 26.00
CA PHE A 691 -6.26 10.76 26.92
C PHE A 691 -4.94 10.01 26.72
N THR A 692 -3.86 10.76 26.54
CA THR A 692 -2.51 10.26 26.17
C THR A 692 -1.40 10.97 26.92
N THR A 693 -1.47 12.29 27.02
CA THR A 693 -0.46 13.16 27.66
C THR A 693 -1.01 13.95 28.84
N GLU A 694 -2.33 13.92 29.01
CA GLU A 694 -3.08 14.70 29.99
C GLU A 694 -2.84 14.15 31.41
N GLU A 695 -2.64 15.08 32.35
CA GLU A 695 -2.56 14.75 33.77
C GLU A 695 -3.96 14.51 34.37
N PRO A 696 -4.09 13.77 35.49
CA PRO A 696 -5.41 13.40 36.06
C PRO A 696 -6.36 14.57 36.33
N GLY A 697 -5.82 15.74 36.68
CA GLY A 697 -6.61 16.96 36.87
C GLY A 697 -7.19 17.50 35.55
N GLU A 698 -6.41 17.47 34.47
CA GLU A 698 -6.87 17.88 33.14
C GLU A 698 -7.94 16.91 32.61
N VAL A 699 -7.76 15.60 32.81
CA VAL A 699 -8.76 14.57 32.48
C VAL A 699 -10.11 14.92 33.11
N THR A 700 -10.12 15.25 34.41
CA THR A 700 -11.34 15.62 35.14
C THR A 700 -12.01 16.89 34.56
N LEU A 701 -11.23 17.90 34.18
CA LEU A 701 -11.76 19.14 33.60
C LEU A 701 -12.41 18.87 32.24
N VAL A 702 -11.75 18.10 31.38
CA VAL A 702 -12.25 17.73 30.05
C VAL A 702 -13.53 16.92 30.16
N LEU A 703 -13.56 15.92 31.05
CA LEU A 703 -14.73 15.08 31.29
C LEU A 703 -15.95 15.89 31.69
N LYS A 704 -15.78 16.82 32.64
CA LYS A 704 -16.85 17.74 33.06
C LYS A 704 -17.32 18.62 31.91
N ALA A 705 -16.40 19.11 31.08
CA ALA A 705 -16.72 19.97 29.95
C ALA A 705 -17.55 19.26 28.88
N PHE A 706 -17.19 18.03 28.53
CA PHE A 706 -17.98 17.21 27.61
C PHE A 706 -19.31 16.77 28.22
N GLY A 707 -19.34 16.46 29.52
CA GLY A 707 -20.59 16.17 30.23
C GLY A 707 -21.58 17.34 30.17
N LYS A 708 -21.10 18.59 30.30
CA LYS A 708 -21.90 19.80 30.09
C LYS A 708 -22.36 19.96 28.64
N ALA A 709 -21.44 19.82 27.68
CA ALA A 709 -21.74 19.95 26.26
C ALA A 709 -22.83 18.95 25.79
N LEU A 710 -22.80 17.71 26.30
CA LEU A 710 -23.83 16.70 26.03
C LEU A 710 -25.21 17.06 26.57
N ARG A 711 -25.29 17.88 27.63
CA ARG A 711 -26.55 18.44 28.15
C ARG A 711 -26.98 19.73 27.44
N GLY A 712 -26.25 20.17 26.43
CA GLY A 712 -26.49 21.43 25.73
C GLY A 712 -26.03 22.67 26.51
N GLU A 713 -25.24 22.48 27.57
CA GLU A 713 -24.65 23.57 28.36
C GLU A 713 -23.28 24.00 27.77
N GLU A 714 -22.83 25.21 28.09
CA GLU A 714 -21.48 25.64 27.72
C GLU A 714 -20.41 24.76 28.42
N PRO A 715 -19.36 24.30 27.70
CA PRO A 715 -18.36 23.38 28.26
C PRO A 715 -17.61 23.93 29.48
N GLY A 716 -17.41 25.25 29.57
CA GLY A 716 -16.76 25.92 30.70
C GLY A 716 -15.25 25.67 30.84
N TYR A 717 -14.67 24.80 30.02
CA TYR A 717 -13.23 24.59 29.87
C TYR A 717 -12.93 24.36 28.40
N GLN A 718 -11.76 24.82 27.92
CA GLN A 718 -11.23 24.50 26.60
C GLN A 718 -9.70 24.56 26.62
N PRO A 719 -8.99 23.68 25.87
CA PRO A 719 -7.55 23.77 25.73
C PRO A 719 -7.12 25.06 25.02
N ALA A 720 -5.96 25.60 25.42
CA ALA A 720 -5.39 26.79 24.81
C ALA A 720 -5.02 26.55 23.33
N ALA A 721 -4.23 25.50 23.05
CA ALA A 721 -3.90 25.06 21.70
C ALA A 721 -4.86 23.95 21.26
N ARG A 722 -5.80 24.27 20.38
CA ARG A 722 -6.86 23.36 19.95
C ARG A 722 -7.10 23.39 18.45
N THR A 723 -7.65 22.29 17.95
CA THR A 723 -8.03 22.12 16.55
C THR A 723 -9.40 21.42 16.44
N LYS A 724 -10.10 21.66 15.33
CA LYS A 724 -11.30 20.89 14.95
C LYS A 724 -10.96 19.64 14.10
N GLY A 725 -9.66 19.32 13.95
CA GLY A 725 -9.20 18.21 13.11
C GLY A 725 -9.65 18.40 11.66
N HIS A 726 -10.20 17.34 11.06
CA HIS A 726 -10.80 17.41 9.72
C HIS A 726 -12.31 17.60 9.73
N PHE A 727 -12.97 17.62 10.89
CA PHE A 727 -14.43 17.70 10.98
C PHE A 727 -15.03 18.85 10.14
N ARG A 728 -14.36 20.01 10.09
CA ARG A 728 -14.80 21.18 9.32
C ARG A 728 -14.16 21.35 7.93
N ARG A 729 -12.97 20.78 7.70
CA ARG A 729 -12.16 21.06 6.48
C ARG A 729 -11.97 19.86 5.55
N GLY A 730 -12.08 18.64 6.06
CA GLY A 730 -11.79 17.39 5.33
C GLY A 730 -10.29 17.21 5.05
N ALA A 731 -9.94 16.02 4.59
CA ALA A 731 -8.64 15.76 3.96
C ALA A 731 -8.81 15.64 2.44
N GLU A 732 -7.75 16.02 1.72
CA GLU A 732 -7.59 15.83 0.28
C GLU A 732 -6.93 14.49 -0.03
#